data_AF-A0A7X9TBW3-F1
#
_entry.id   AF-A0A7X9TBW3-F1
#
_cell.length_a   1.000
_cell.length_b   1.000
_cell.length_c   1.000
_cell.angle_alpha   90.00
_cell.angle_beta   90.00
_cell.angle_gamma   90.00
#
_symmetry.space_group_name_H-M   'P 1'
#
loop_
_entity.id
_entity.type
_entity.pdbx_description
1 polymer ?
#
loop_
_entity_poly.entity_id
_entity_poly.type
_entity_poly.pdbx_seq_one_letter_code
_entity_poly.pdbx_strand_id
1 'polypeptide(L)'
;MRARHNTSDSQYRNPFGAAIAGGAVSLYIDVWDEPSAVARLRMWIDDKGEKILDMDRIPLGEEEAAQFGDDVPVRFGVTIEPEEPEVIWYSFQIVAADGAVWRYGAAREHGCGEGAFAFGEPPSFQITVYRNERKEQPDWYRNGIVYQIFPDRFYRGKGWEKSVEAAFKKPHNAGPGMRFVDDWFTYPRYDKTQDGRIANWDFYGGTLNGIREKLPYLEALGITVIYLNPIFEAASNHRYDTANYLRIDPMLGTEDDFKALCQDASSRGISIILDGVFNHVGADSLYFNKYGNYGTEGAAQPGASAYDTWFDFNGDGSYKSWWGVDDLPDVNEDSPDFRELICGHDGVIRKWLRLGARGWRLDVADELSDDFISEIKAAALAEKPDAVVIGEVWEDATNKFAYDRLRHYFWGSELDGTMNYPLRKVLLDFLTNRVEAAEVCRVTQSLMENYPPEAFAGELNLLGSHDRIRLLTILGNSPEPDSLGDYQRYAFRLDRDHTNLAVSRLWVAALLQMTLPGVPSIYYGDEAGLQGYGDPYNRAAYPWGRENKDCFDIYRNAVAIRKSLPVFTDGTYRPFAVGRDVFSFWREDAESKVCVLVNASLDVDHTVTIPLDGLEVDDVVSGKEPEVADGSARVFLWPLGTAVLNLHKRQRLQKPMERGMGVVCHVTSLPNPGRPGKPGTLGDPAYRFIDYLAAGGQRYWQVLPVNPTDHFGSPYAGLSAFAGNVALMWGYDEEGGTAFSADFEGTREYRDFLQENEEWLIPYATFRAIKRRMGEKSWQEWPKRYREYSDRLAHSKELAADVRRECAVQFEFMRQWGEVRAYANAHGVKIIGDMPMYVSADSSDVWAERKYFAVGADGYPAGQAGCPPDSFSADGQLWGNPTYRWDVMRADGYRWWMRRFKRAFQLYDYVRLDHFLGFSSYYCIPNGKTPLQGSWYFGPGIDLFKRAYQEFGPLPVVAEDLGTVTPAVRALVSATGFPGMDVAQFYQGDPSQSYVPATQKMVYTSTHDTNTLLGWVREHYGLTPAAGASEEEVVRLHDEAVAKADRVMDACLSTNADVAMVTLQDVFRLDENHRMNVPGVATGNWSWQADQEAIDASQDHLRDLAEKSGRI
;
A
#
# COMPACT_ATOMS: atom_id res chain seq x y z
N MET A 1 -45.51 24.73 -12.17
CA MET A 1 -44.16 24.91 -12.70
C MET A 1 -43.24 23.98 -11.96
N ARG A 2 -42.57 23.08 -12.67
CA ARG A 2 -41.44 22.30 -12.16
C ARG A 2 -40.19 22.78 -12.90
N ALA A 3 -39.04 22.76 -12.25
CA ALA A 3 -37.77 23.01 -12.91
C ALA A 3 -36.69 22.10 -12.35
N ARG A 4 -35.68 21.79 -13.17
CA ARG A 4 -34.57 20.93 -12.79
C ARG A 4 -33.27 21.45 -13.39
N HIS A 5 -32.30 21.61 -12.52
CA HIS A 5 -30.90 21.79 -12.84
C HIS A 5 -30.10 21.02 -11.79
N ASN A 6 -29.18 20.17 -12.23
CA ASN A 6 -28.30 19.39 -11.38
C ASN A 6 -26.87 19.55 -11.87
N THR A 7 -26.04 20.22 -11.06
CA THR A 7 -24.68 20.59 -11.46
C THR A 7 -23.76 19.38 -11.68
N SER A 8 -24.11 18.23 -11.09
CA SER A 8 -23.35 17.00 -11.22
C SER A 8 -23.76 16.12 -12.41
N ASP A 9 -24.75 16.56 -13.18
CA ASP A 9 -25.20 15.90 -14.40
C ASP A 9 -24.74 16.72 -15.61
N SER A 10 -23.94 16.07 -16.47
CA SER A 10 -23.38 16.67 -17.69
C SER A 10 -24.42 17.23 -18.67
N GLN A 11 -25.68 16.81 -18.57
CA GLN A 11 -26.79 17.39 -19.35
C GLN A 11 -27.12 18.84 -18.95
N TYR A 12 -26.82 19.22 -17.70
CA TYR A 12 -27.14 20.53 -17.14
C TYR A 12 -25.91 21.42 -16.94
N ARG A 13 -24.72 20.84 -16.80
CA ARG A 13 -23.45 21.57 -16.65
C ARG A 13 -22.32 20.85 -17.37
N ASN A 14 -21.65 21.53 -18.30
CA ASN A 14 -20.49 20.99 -19.02
C ASN A 14 -19.39 22.06 -19.20
N PRO A 15 -18.14 21.81 -18.77
CA PRO A 15 -17.64 20.60 -18.11
C PRO A 15 -18.17 20.43 -16.67
N PHE A 16 -18.15 19.19 -16.17
CA PHE A 16 -18.38 18.90 -14.75
C PHE A 16 -17.16 19.37 -13.93
N GLY A 17 -17.42 19.93 -12.74
CA GLY A 17 -16.38 20.39 -11.81
C GLY A 17 -15.86 21.81 -12.10
N ALA A 18 -14.68 22.12 -11.55
CA ALA A 18 -13.97 23.37 -11.80
C ALA A 18 -13.63 23.53 -13.30
N ALA A 19 -13.65 24.77 -13.79
CA ALA A 19 -13.44 25.11 -15.20
C ALA A 19 -12.06 25.75 -15.42
N ILE A 20 -11.44 25.48 -16.58
CA ILE A 20 -10.18 26.11 -16.96
C ILE A 20 -10.48 27.48 -17.58
N ALA A 21 -9.73 28.51 -17.17
CA ALA A 21 -9.81 29.85 -17.75
C ALA A 21 -9.54 29.82 -19.28
N GLY A 22 -10.38 30.52 -20.04
CA GLY A 22 -10.44 30.49 -21.51
C GLY A 22 -11.24 29.31 -22.09
N GLY A 23 -11.80 28.43 -21.24
CA GLY A 23 -12.70 27.35 -21.64
C GLY A 23 -14.17 27.75 -21.59
N ALA A 24 -15.00 27.09 -22.39
CA ALA A 24 -16.44 27.30 -22.40
C ALA A 24 -17.15 26.47 -21.32
N VAL A 25 -18.06 27.09 -20.57
CA VAL A 25 -18.95 26.45 -19.60
C VAL A 25 -20.39 26.63 -20.05
N SER A 26 -21.07 25.53 -20.31
CA SER A 26 -22.48 25.52 -20.71
C SER A 26 -23.37 25.12 -19.55
N LEU A 27 -24.41 25.90 -19.30
CA LEU A 27 -25.38 25.72 -18.21
C LEU A 27 -26.78 25.60 -18.79
N TYR A 28 -27.53 24.59 -18.35
CA TYR A 28 -28.89 24.34 -18.80
C TYR A 28 -29.87 24.17 -17.65
N ILE A 29 -31.13 24.53 -17.85
CA ILE A 29 -32.23 24.27 -16.92
C ILE A 29 -33.46 23.80 -17.70
N ASP A 30 -34.07 22.72 -17.21
CA ASP A 30 -35.31 22.18 -17.76
C ASP A 30 -36.50 22.72 -16.99
N VAL A 31 -37.55 23.17 -17.69
CA VAL A 31 -38.77 23.73 -17.11
C VAL A 31 -40.01 23.03 -17.67
N TRP A 32 -40.89 22.58 -16.78
CA TRP A 32 -42.17 21.94 -17.12
C TRP A 32 -43.36 22.81 -16.74
N ASP A 33 -44.50 22.50 -17.35
CA ASP A 33 -45.82 23.07 -17.07
C ASP A 33 -45.96 24.57 -17.41
N GLU A 34 -44.97 25.18 -18.09
CA GLU A 34 -45.00 26.58 -18.50
C GLU A 34 -44.29 26.79 -19.87
N PRO A 35 -44.95 26.46 -21.01
CA PRO A 35 -44.32 26.50 -22.34
C PRO A 35 -43.90 27.90 -22.80
N SER A 36 -44.48 28.95 -22.19
CA SER A 36 -44.20 30.35 -22.50
C SER A 36 -43.12 30.95 -21.59
N ALA A 37 -42.51 30.14 -20.71
CA ALA A 37 -41.45 30.61 -19.82
C ALA A 37 -40.27 31.22 -20.58
N VAL A 38 -39.57 32.14 -19.92
CA VAL A 38 -38.24 32.61 -20.30
C VAL A 38 -37.32 32.41 -19.10
N ALA A 39 -36.14 31.87 -19.31
CA ALA A 39 -35.13 31.72 -18.26
C ALA A 39 -34.02 32.75 -18.42
N ARG A 40 -33.51 33.24 -17.29
CA ARG A 40 -32.32 34.07 -17.20
C ARG A 40 -31.34 33.46 -16.21
N LEU A 41 -30.07 33.49 -16.54
CA LEU A 41 -28.99 33.16 -15.62
C LEU A 41 -28.61 34.44 -14.86
N ARG A 42 -28.78 34.43 -13.54
CA ARG A 42 -28.19 35.42 -12.65
C ARG A 42 -26.83 34.90 -12.22
N MET A 43 -25.77 35.60 -12.59
CA MET A 43 -24.40 35.29 -12.14
C MET A 43 -23.80 36.49 -11.41
N TRP A 44 -22.92 36.26 -10.44
CA TRP A 44 -22.09 37.33 -9.88
C TRP A 44 -20.71 36.81 -9.50
N ILE A 45 -19.79 37.76 -9.41
CA ILE A 45 -18.42 37.55 -8.95
C ILE A 45 -18.20 38.66 -7.90
N ASP A 46 -17.61 38.32 -6.75
CA ASP A 46 -17.67 39.18 -5.56
C ASP A 46 -17.04 40.57 -5.75
N ASP A 47 -16.01 40.70 -6.58
CA ASP A 47 -15.31 41.95 -6.91
C ASP A 47 -15.83 42.64 -8.20
N LYS A 48 -16.39 41.87 -9.14
CA LYS A 48 -16.89 42.38 -10.45
C LYS A 48 -18.39 42.67 -10.47
N GLY A 49 -19.14 42.21 -9.47
CA GLY A 49 -20.58 42.45 -9.31
C GLY A 49 -21.48 41.49 -10.11
N GLU A 50 -22.77 41.83 -10.14
CA GLU A 50 -23.82 41.00 -10.74
C GLU A 50 -23.99 41.22 -12.25
N LYS A 51 -24.27 40.13 -12.97
CA LYS A 51 -24.71 40.11 -14.37
C LYS A 51 -25.93 39.19 -14.53
N ILE A 52 -26.86 39.60 -15.38
CA ILE A 52 -28.02 38.78 -15.76
C ILE A 52 -27.93 38.50 -17.27
N LEU A 53 -27.93 37.23 -17.63
CA LEU A 53 -27.86 36.76 -19.01
C LEU A 53 -29.20 36.13 -19.40
N ASP A 54 -29.77 36.52 -20.54
CA ASP A 54 -30.91 35.81 -21.11
C ASP A 54 -30.45 34.43 -21.62
N MET A 55 -31.26 33.39 -21.39
CA MET A 55 -30.96 32.02 -21.84
C MET A 55 -31.76 31.68 -23.09
N ASP A 56 -31.11 30.98 -24.04
CA ASP A 56 -31.74 30.54 -25.26
C ASP A 56 -32.55 29.27 -25.04
N ARG A 57 -33.64 29.10 -25.80
CA ARG A 57 -34.36 27.82 -25.85
C ARG A 57 -33.55 26.83 -26.66
N ILE A 58 -33.17 25.72 -26.04
CA ILE A 58 -32.37 24.68 -26.67
C ILE A 58 -33.31 23.55 -27.09
N PRO A 59 -33.39 23.22 -28.39
CA PRO A 59 -34.14 22.06 -28.84
C PRO A 59 -33.54 20.78 -28.23
N LEU A 60 -34.38 19.96 -27.60
CA LEU A 60 -33.99 18.61 -27.19
C LEU A 60 -33.87 17.72 -28.44
N GLY A 61 -32.83 16.91 -28.51
CA GLY A 61 -32.71 15.89 -29.56
C GLY A 61 -33.82 14.83 -29.47
N GLU A 62 -34.12 14.12 -30.55
CA GLU A 62 -35.19 13.09 -30.56
C GLU A 62 -34.98 12.01 -29.49
N GLU A 63 -33.74 11.59 -29.25
CA GLU A 63 -33.40 10.61 -28.21
C GLU A 63 -33.53 11.15 -26.78
N GLU A 64 -33.16 12.42 -26.54
CA GLU A 64 -33.35 13.06 -25.23
C GLU A 64 -34.83 13.31 -24.95
N ALA A 65 -35.59 13.81 -25.93
CA ALA A 65 -37.02 14.03 -25.81
C ALA A 65 -37.76 12.72 -25.50
N ALA A 66 -37.32 11.60 -26.09
CA ALA A 66 -37.89 10.28 -25.82
C ALA A 66 -37.73 9.83 -24.35
N GLN A 67 -36.71 10.30 -23.62
CA GLN A 67 -36.52 9.98 -22.20
C GLN A 67 -37.63 10.57 -21.31
N PHE A 68 -38.27 11.64 -21.77
CA PHE A 68 -39.34 12.32 -21.03
C PHE A 68 -40.74 11.84 -21.41
N GLY A 69 -40.87 10.98 -22.43
CA GLY A 69 -42.16 10.52 -22.94
C GLY A 69 -43.06 11.68 -23.37
N ASP A 70 -44.29 11.73 -22.84
CA ASP A 70 -45.24 12.82 -23.12
C ASP A 70 -45.00 14.09 -22.27
N ASP A 71 -44.10 14.04 -21.26
CA ASP A 71 -43.82 15.13 -20.30
C ASP A 71 -42.52 15.88 -20.63
N VAL A 72 -42.38 16.30 -21.89
CA VAL A 72 -41.15 16.95 -22.41
C VAL A 72 -40.99 18.38 -21.85
N PRO A 73 -39.85 18.72 -21.22
CA PRO A 73 -39.59 20.08 -20.74
C PRO A 73 -39.22 21.05 -21.86
N VAL A 74 -39.29 22.35 -21.54
CA VAL A 74 -38.57 23.39 -22.29
C VAL A 74 -37.17 23.53 -21.66
N ARG A 75 -36.12 23.18 -22.42
CA ARG A 75 -34.72 23.37 -22.00
C ARG A 75 -34.25 24.78 -22.35
N PHE A 76 -33.67 25.46 -21.38
CA PHE A 76 -32.96 26.72 -21.57
C PHE A 76 -31.48 26.52 -21.39
N GLY A 77 -30.65 27.19 -22.19
CA GLY A 77 -29.19 27.07 -22.14
C GLY A 77 -28.47 28.39 -22.33
N VAL A 78 -27.30 28.51 -21.71
CA VAL A 78 -26.34 29.60 -21.95
C VAL A 78 -24.92 29.07 -21.83
N THR A 79 -24.02 29.60 -22.64
CA THR A 79 -22.58 29.30 -22.57
C THR A 79 -21.83 30.55 -22.16
N ILE A 80 -20.94 30.43 -21.17
CA ILE A 80 -20.04 31.47 -20.69
C ILE A 80 -18.59 31.05 -20.93
N GLU A 81 -17.71 32.00 -21.20
CA GLU A 81 -16.27 31.77 -21.44
C GLU A 81 -15.45 32.66 -20.49
N PRO A 82 -15.27 32.24 -19.22
CA PRO A 82 -14.48 33.01 -18.27
C PRO A 82 -13.00 33.02 -18.67
N GLU A 83 -12.39 34.20 -18.78
CA GLU A 83 -11.00 34.37 -19.25
C GLU A 83 -9.96 34.38 -18.12
N GLU A 84 -10.39 34.59 -16.88
CA GLU A 84 -9.52 34.75 -15.70
C GLU A 84 -9.90 33.74 -14.61
N PRO A 85 -8.95 33.35 -13.73
CA PRO A 85 -9.29 32.66 -12.50
C PRO A 85 -10.23 33.51 -11.63
N GLU A 86 -11.35 32.92 -11.23
CA GLU A 86 -12.37 33.57 -10.40
C GLU A 86 -13.38 32.54 -9.87
N VAL A 87 -14.18 32.92 -8.89
CA VAL A 87 -15.32 32.12 -8.44
C VAL A 87 -16.59 32.77 -8.96
N ILE A 88 -17.32 32.04 -9.80
CA ILE A 88 -18.59 32.48 -10.35
C ILE A 88 -19.72 31.84 -9.55
N TRP A 89 -20.56 32.70 -9.00
CA TRP A 89 -21.78 32.29 -8.33
C TRP A 89 -22.96 32.43 -9.29
N TYR A 90 -23.86 31.44 -9.36
CA TYR A 90 -25.02 31.52 -10.24
C TYR A 90 -26.31 30.91 -9.70
N SER A 91 -27.42 31.43 -10.22
CA SER A 91 -28.79 30.96 -10.00
C SER A 91 -29.66 31.29 -11.23
N PHE A 92 -30.87 30.75 -11.28
CA PHE A 92 -31.79 30.91 -12.40
C PHE A 92 -33.02 31.72 -11.99
N GLN A 93 -33.43 32.62 -12.88
CA GLN A 93 -34.70 33.35 -12.80
C GLN A 93 -35.60 32.90 -13.94
N ILE A 94 -36.71 32.25 -13.62
CA ILE A 94 -37.70 31.75 -14.58
C ILE A 94 -38.91 32.68 -14.55
N VAL A 95 -39.15 33.37 -15.66
CA VAL A 95 -40.28 34.30 -15.83
C VAL A 95 -41.45 33.52 -16.42
N ALA A 96 -42.55 33.41 -15.66
CA ALA A 96 -43.80 32.77 -16.08
C ALA A 96 -44.60 33.67 -17.04
N ALA A 97 -45.62 33.11 -17.70
CA ALA A 97 -46.47 33.85 -18.66
C ALA A 97 -47.21 35.05 -18.04
N ASP A 98 -47.52 35.00 -16.75
CA ASP A 98 -48.17 36.09 -16.00
C ASP A 98 -47.17 37.18 -15.54
N GLY A 99 -45.88 37.02 -15.83
CA GLY A 99 -44.80 37.91 -15.43
C GLY A 99 -44.21 37.62 -14.04
N ALA A 100 -44.67 36.58 -13.34
CA ALA A 100 -44.08 36.18 -12.06
C ALA A 100 -42.66 35.62 -12.25
N VAL A 101 -41.72 36.04 -11.40
CA VAL A 101 -40.32 35.58 -11.42
C VAL A 101 -40.11 34.52 -10.36
N TRP A 102 -39.89 33.29 -10.81
CA TRP A 102 -39.54 32.14 -9.98
C TRP A 102 -38.03 32.01 -9.89
N ARG A 103 -37.49 31.94 -8.68
CA ARG A 103 -36.05 31.85 -8.47
C ARG A 103 -35.64 30.42 -8.09
N TYR A 104 -34.66 29.89 -8.80
CA TYR A 104 -34.15 28.53 -8.63
C TYR A 104 -32.64 28.58 -8.46
N GLY A 105 -32.11 27.93 -7.42
CA GLY A 105 -30.67 27.91 -7.15
C GLY A 105 -30.27 26.64 -6.41
N ALA A 106 -29.11 26.65 -5.78
CA ALA A 106 -28.64 25.54 -4.97
C ALA A 106 -29.59 25.31 -3.78
N ALA A 107 -29.72 24.04 -3.35
CA ALA A 107 -30.55 23.68 -2.21
C ALA A 107 -29.98 24.16 -0.86
N ARG A 108 -28.70 24.53 -0.82
CA ARG A 108 -27.97 25.05 0.35
C ARG A 108 -26.95 26.08 -0.10
N GLU A 109 -26.49 26.91 0.84
CA GLU A 109 -25.42 27.89 0.62
C GLU A 109 -24.19 27.24 0.00
N HIS A 110 -23.71 27.83 -1.11
CA HIS A 110 -22.49 27.45 -1.83
C HIS A 110 -22.45 25.95 -2.21
N GLY A 111 -23.61 25.37 -2.50
CA GLY A 111 -23.78 23.92 -2.69
C GLY A 111 -23.83 23.46 -4.14
N CYS A 112 -23.46 22.20 -4.35
CA CYS A 112 -23.56 21.48 -5.62
C CYS A 112 -24.73 20.47 -5.63
N GLY A 113 -25.02 19.91 -6.80
CA GLY A 113 -26.06 18.91 -7.04
C GLY A 113 -27.37 19.50 -7.56
N GLU A 114 -28.48 18.84 -7.26
CA GLU A 114 -29.82 19.29 -7.69
C GLU A 114 -30.29 20.51 -6.90
N GLY A 115 -30.73 21.53 -7.62
CA GLY A 115 -31.26 22.77 -7.04
C GLY A 115 -32.68 22.68 -6.50
N ALA A 116 -33.16 23.82 -6.02
CA ALA A 116 -34.53 24.00 -5.55
C ALA A 116 -35.04 25.43 -5.79
N PHE A 117 -36.36 25.57 -5.84
CA PHE A 117 -37.02 26.87 -5.82
C PHE A 117 -36.92 27.53 -4.43
N ALA A 118 -36.78 28.85 -4.41
CA ALA A 118 -36.77 29.65 -3.18
C ALA A 118 -37.81 30.78 -3.21
N PHE A 119 -38.34 31.13 -2.03
CA PHE A 119 -39.27 32.27 -1.87
C PHE A 119 -38.57 33.63 -1.95
N GLY A 120 -37.24 33.67 -1.76
CA GLY A 120 -36.38 34.85 -1.88
C GLY A 120 -35.21 34.58 -2.85
N GLU A 121 -34.11 35.31 -2.71
CA GLU A 121 -32.89 34.97 -3.44
C GLU A 121 -32.40 33.58 -2.98
N PRO A 122 -32.24 32.62 -3.91
CA PRO A 122 -31.84 31.27 -3.56
C PRO A 122 -30.34 31.24 -3.22
N PRO A 123 -29.89 30.25 -2.45
CA PRO A 123 -28.49 29.89 -2.44
C PRO A 123 -27.98 29.65 -3.86
N SER A 124 -26.71 29.92 -4.11
CA SER A 124 -26.16 29.86 -5.47
C SER A 124 -25.21 28.70 -5.64
N PHE A 125 -25.20 28.21 -6.88
CA PHE A 125 -24.23 27.25 -7.35
C PHE A 125 -22.88 27.94 -7.56
N GLN A 126 -21.82 27.16 -7.53
CA GLN A 126 -20.44 27.63 -7.67
C GLN A 126 -19.78 27.08 -8.94
N ILE A 127 -19.02 27.92 -9.62
CA ILE A 127 -18.04 27.52 -10.63
C ILE A 127 -16.70 28.12 -10.23
N THR A 128 -15.77 27.27 -9.83
CA THR A 128 -14.37 27.66 -9.64
C THR A 128 -13.69 27.67 -10.99
N VAL A 129 -13.18 28.83 -11.41
CA VAL A 129 -12.37 28.98 -12.63
C VAL A 129 -10.91 29.08 -12.23
N TYR A 130 -10.04 28.28 -12.83
CA TYR A 130 -8.62 28.20 -12.48
C TYR A 130 -7.70 28.14 -13.71
N ARG A 131 -6.40 28.32 -13.49
CA ARG A 131 -5.37 28.05 -14.50
C ARG A 131 -4.55 26.81 -14.13
N ASN A 132 -4.29 25.97 -15.12
CA ASN A 132 -3.40 24.83 -14.96
C ASN A 132 -1.96 25.20 -15.37
N GLU A 133 -1.21 25.81 -14.45
CA GLU A 133 0.16 26.28 -14.70
C GLU A 133 1.24 25.29 -14.22
N ARG A 134 0.85 24.22 -13.52
CA ARG A 134 1.75 23.25 -12.91
C ARG A 134 2.36 22.31 -13.95
N LYS A 135 3.63 22.55 -14.31
CA LYS A 135 4.37 21.75 -15.31
C LYS A 135 4.76 20.35 -14.83
N GLU A 136 5.25 20.23 -13.61
CA GLU A 136 5.69 18.97 -13.00
C GLU A 136 4.78 18.63 -11.82
N GLN A 137 4.03 17.54 -11.95
CA GLN A 137 3.12 17.06 -10.91
C GLN A 137 3.92 16.33 -9.81
N PRO A 138 3.62 16.58 -8.52
CA PRO A 138 4.32 15.95 -7.41
C PRO A 138 3.78 14.52 -7.19
N ASP A 139 4.06 13.60 -8.11
CA ASP A 139 3.53 12.22 -8.08
C ASP A 139 3.91 11.46 -6.80
N TRP A 140 5.08 11.78 -6.23
CA TRP A 140 5.54 11.23 -4.95
C TRP A 140 4.60 11.57 -3.78
N TYR A 141 3.93 12.72 -3.85
CA TYR A 141 2.99 13.20 -2.84
C TYR A 141 1.58 12.69 -3.13
N ARG A 142 1.11 12.75 -4.39
CA ARG A 142 -0.21 12.24 -4.80
C ARG A 142 -0.36 10.73 -4.55
N ASN A 143 0.68 9.96 -4.86
CA ASN A 143 0.78 8.53 -4.51
C ASN A 143 1.18 8.30 -3.04
N GLY A 144 1.35 9.37 -2.29
CA GLY A 144 1.93 9.38 -0.95
C GLY A 144 0.98 8.87 0.12
N ILE A 145 1.57 8.44 1.22
CA ILE A 145 0.88 8.23 2.49
C ILE A 145 1.67 9.02 3.53
N VAL A 146 1.04 10.07 4.03
CA VAL A 146 1.65 11.03 4.96
C VAL A 146 1.54 10.51 6.38
N TYR A 147 2.61 10.70 7.14
CA TYR A 147 2.66 10.44 8.57
C TYR A 147 3.11 11.71 9.29
N GLN A 148 2.19 12.31 10.05
CA GLN A 148 2.42 13.55 10.79
C GLN A 148 3.10 13.25 12.13
N ILE A 149 4.28 13.83 12.37
CA ILE A 149 5.07 13.64 13.59
C ILE A 149 5.19 14.94 14.35
N PHE A 150 4.86 14.87 15.65
CA PHE A 150 5.25 15.88 16.64
C PHE A 150 6.62 15.50 17.25
N PRO A 151 7.73 16.17 16.89
CA PRO A 151 9.09 15.64 17.10
C PRO A 151 9.46 15.36 18.56
N ASP A 152 9.14 16.27 19.50
CA ASP A 152 9.47 16.13 20.93
C ASP A 152 8.83 14.88 21.56
N ARG A 153 7.75 14.37 20.97
CA ARG A 153 6.89 13.31 21.53
C ARG A 153 7.05 11.98 20.81
N PHE A 154 7.88 11.92 19.77
CA PHE A 154 7.97 10.72 18.93
C PHE A 154 8.97 9.70 19.46
N TYR A 155 10.26 10.02 19.56
CA TYR A 155 11.26 9.07 20.07
C TYR A 155 12.54 9.75 20.57
N ARG A 156 13.06 9.29 21.72
CA ARG A 156 14.40 9.63 22.24
C ARG A 156 15.48 8.86 21.48
N GLY A 157 16.02 9.47 20.43
CA GLY A 157 17.12 8.89 19.65
C GLY A 157 18.47 8.94 20.38
N LYS A 158 19.47 8.27 19.83
CA LYS A 158 20.84 8.24 20.38
C LYS A 158 21.39 9.66 20.57
N GLY A 159 21.82 9.97 21.80
CA GLY A 159 22.40 11.27 22.14
C GLY A 159 21.37 12.36 22.44
N TRP A 160 20.10 12.00 22.65
CA TRP A 160 19.04 12.93 23.05
C TRP A 160 19.41 13.72 24.32
N GLU A 161 20.13 13.12 25.27
CA GLU A 161 20.56 13.76 26.52
C GLU A 161 21.42 14.99 26.26
N LYS A 162 22.27 14.96 25.22
CA LYS A 162 23.10 16.09 24.83
C LYS A 162 22.28 17.23 24.23
N SER A 163 21.22 16.89 23.52
CA SER A 163 20.30 17.87 22.91
C SER A 163 19.51 18.59 24.01
N VAL A 164 19.00 17.83 24.98
CA VAL A 164 18.38 18.37 26.21
C VAL A 164 19.39 19.25 26.96
N GLU A 165 20.59 18.76 27.24
CA GLU A 165 21.62 19.53 27.94
C GLU A 165 21.98 20.83 27.20
N ALA A 166 22.09 20.80 25.88
CA ALA A 166 22.37 21.98 25.06
C ALA A 166 21.23 23.00 25.12
N ALA A 167 19.98 22.56 25.06
CA ALA A 167 18.80 23.42 25.16
C ALA A 167 18.73 24.10 26.54
N PHE A 168 18.91 23.33 27.63
CA PHE A 168 18.85 23.86 29.00
C PHE A 168 20.05 24.73 29.40
N LYS A 169 21.18 24.67 28.67
CA LYS A 169 22.34 25.55 28.87
C LYS A 169 22.18 26.94 28.24
N LYS A 170 21.19 27.13 27.37
CA LYS A 170 20.97 28.42 26.70
C LYS A 170 20.67 29.49 27.77
N PRO A 171 21.34 30.65 27.74
CA PRO A 171 21.03 31.74 28.66
C PRO A 171 19.55 32.12 28.55
N HIS A 172 18.87 32.21 29.69
CA HIS A 172 17.46 32.57 29.79
C HIS A 172 17.32 33.65 30.86
N ASN A 173 16.95 34.85 30.43
CA ASN A 173 16.80 36.03 31.28
C ASN A 173 15.40 36.09 31.89
N ALA A 174 14.36 35.95 31.06
CA ALA A 174 12.95 35.98 31.48
C ALA A 174 12.05 35.26 30.45
N GLY A 175 10.78 35.03 30.83
CA GLY A 175 9.77 34.34 30.03
C GLY A 175 9.28 33.04 30.66
N PRO A 176 8.46 32.24 29.95
CA PRO A 176 8.09 30.89 30.36
C PRO A 176 9.33 29.98 30.49
N GLY A 177 9.36 29.17 31.56
CA GLY A 177 10.45 28.23 31.79
C GLY A 177 10.33 26.96 30.96
N MET A 178 11.37 26.11 31.02
CA MET A 178 11.37 24.78 30.43
C MET A 178 11.34 23.71 31.52
N ARG A 179 10.44 22.73 31.40
CA ARG A 179 10.35 21.57 32.29
C ARG A 179 10.64 20.29 31.51
N PHE A 180 11.72 19.62 31.86
CA PHE A 180 12.00 18.28 31.31
C PHE A 180 11.15 17.23 32.04
N VAL A 181 10.46 16.38 31.27
CA VAL A 181 9.67 15.26 31.79
C VAL A 181 10.48 13.98 31.60
N ASP A 182 11.04 13.47 32.70
CA ASP A 182 11.94 12.32 32.66
C ASP A 182 11.23 11.03 32.26
N ASP A 183 10.04 10.76 32.83
CA ASP A 183 9.20 9.62 32.48
C ASP A 183 8.46 9.87 31.16
N TRP A 184 8.90 9.16 30.12
CA TRP A 184 8.33 9.23 28.77
C TRP A 184 6.82 8.99 28.72
N PHE A 185 6.27 8.17 29.62
CA PHE A 185 4.85 7.81 29.61
C PHE A 185 3.98 8.73 30.47
N THR A 186 4.56 9.73 31.12
CA THR A 186 3.78 10.75 31.82
C THR A 186 2.93 11.52 30.81
N TYR A 187 1.65 11.67 31.10
CA TYR A 187 0.73 12.32 30.17
C TYR A 187 0.93 13.84 30.15
N PRO A 188 0.86 14.50 28.98
CA PRO A 188 1.25 15.90 28.86
C PRO A 188 0.28 16.82 29.60
N ARG A 189 0.84 17.92 30.13
CA ARG A 189 0.08 18.94 30.84
C ARG A 189 0.88 20.23 30.93
N TYR A 190 0.23 21.34 30.61
CA TYR A 190 0.78 22.67 30.83
C TYR A 190 0.65 23.12 32.28
N ASP A 191 1.77 23.51 32.87
CA ASP A 191 1.81 24.18 34.17
C ASP A 191 1.43 25.65 33.94
N LYS A 192 0.30 26.08 34.50
CA LYS A 192 -0.21 27.45 34.34
C LYS A 192 0.01 28.28 35.60
N THR A 193 0.28 29.58 35.41
CA THR A 193 0.34 30.59 36.47
C THR A 193 -1.07 30.92 36.99
N GLN A 194 -1.18 31.71 38.06
CA GLN A 194 -2.48 32.11 38.64
C GLN A 194 -3.35 32.94 37.68
N ASP A 195 -2.73 33.69 36.76
CA ASP A 195 -3.36 34.45 35.68
C ASP A 195 -3.65 33.58 34.43
N GLY A 196 -3.38 32.27 34.47
CA GLY A 196 -3.72 31.32 33.41
C GLY A 196 -2.71 31.21 32.27
N ARG A 197 -1.62 31.99 32.30
CA ARG A 197 -0.50 31.91 31.35
C ARG A 197 0.35 30.66 31.59
N ILE A 198 1.17 30.29 30.61
CA ILE A 198 2.03 29.11 30.72
C ILE A 198 3.27 29.47 31.53
N ALA A 199 3.46 28.77 32.64
CA ALA A 199 4.60 28.93 33.53
C ALA A 199 5.82 28.16 33.01
N ASN A 200 5.60 26.92 32.56
CA ASN A 200 6.64 26.07 32.00
C ASN A 200 6.12 25.23 30.84
N TRP A 201 6.91 25.16 29.77
CA TRP A 201 6.70 24.24 28.66
C TRP A 201 7.29 22.87 28.97
N ASP A 202 6.53 21.79 28.73
CA ASP A 202 6.98 20.43 28.99
C ASP A 202 7.69 19.81 27.78
N PHE A 203 8.89 19.29 28.01
CA PHE A 203 9.73 18.64 26.99
C PHE A 203 10.01 17.20 27.35
N TYR A 204 9.84 16.31 26.38
CA TYR A 204 10.03 14.88 26.54
C TYR A 204 11.34 14.42 25.92
N GLY A 205 12.00 15.23 25.08
CA GLY A 205 13.34 14.95 24.57
C GLY A 205 13.34 14.08 23.30
N GLY A 206 12.24 14.07 22.55
CA GLY A 206 12.24 13.50 21.21
C GLY A 206 13.14 14.30 20.25
N THR A 207 13.81 13.61 19.32
CA THR A 207 14.84 14.21 18.45
C THR A 207 14.70 13.82 16.99
N LEU A 208 15.33 14.58 16.08
CA LEU A 208 15.40 14.24 14.65
C LEU A 208 16.12 12.89 14.42
N ASN A 209 17.18 12.62 15.19
CA ASN A 209 17.83 11.31 15.20
C ASN A 209 16.89 10.20 15.70
N GLY A 210 15.99 10.52 16.63
CA GLY A 210 14.96 9.59 17.07
C GLY A 210 14.00 9.21 15.95
N ILE A 211 13.56 10.17 15.14
CA ILE A 211 12.77 9.92 13.93
C ILE A 211 13.56 9.05 12.94
N ARG A 212 14.84 9.38 12.72
CA ARG A 212 15.75 8.63 11.82
C ARG A 212 15.87 7.16 12.22
N GLU A 213 16.01 6.88 13.52
CA GLU A 213 16.08 5.50 14.06
C GLU A 213 14.77 4.71 13.90
N LYS A 214 13.66 5.40 13.69
CA LYS A 214 12.32 4.82 13.51
C LYS A 214 11.82 4.82 12.07
N LEU A 215 12.64 5.25 11.10
CA LEU A 215 12.32 5.07 9.68
C LEU A 215 11.96 3.63 9.29
N PRO A 216 12.59 2.56 9.83
CA PRO A 216 12.18 1.18 9.53
C PRO A 216 10.75 0.87 9.98
N TYR A 217 10.29 1.47 11.09
CA TYR A 217 8.91 1.31 11.56
C TYR A 217 7.91 1.98 10.59
N LEU A 218 8.23 3.19 10.13
CA LEU A 218 7.39 3.93 9.17
C LEU A 218 7.34 3.24 7.81
N GLU A 219 8.48 2.73 7.33
CA GLU A 219 8.57 1.94 6.10
C GLU A 219 7.74 0.66 6.20
N ALA A 220 7.78 -0.03 7.35
CA ALA A 220 6.99 -1.22 7.61
C ALA A 220 5.47 -0.97 7.63
N LEU A 221 5.05 0.22 8.09
CA LEU A 221 3.67 0.68 8.03
C LEU A 221 3.25 1.08 6.60
N GLY A 222 4.22 1.38 5.72
CA GLY A 222 4.01 1.71 4.30
C GLY A 222 4.02 3.21 3.99
N ILE A 223 4.48 4.02 4.94
CA ILE A 223 4.60 5.47 4.83
C ILE A 223 5.62 5.85 3.76
N THR A 224 5.29 6.88 2.99
CA THR A 224 6.17 7.43 1.94
C THR A 224 6.40 8.93 2.09
N VAL A 225 5.70 9.58 3.02
CA VAL A 225 5.87 11.01 3.31
C VAL A 225 5.81 11.22 4.82
N ILE A 226 6.76 11.97 5.37
CA ILE A 226 6.73 12.46 6.75
C ILE A 226 6.38 13.94 6.71
N TYR A 227 5.37 14.34 7.47
CA TYR A 227 5.10 15.74 7.76
C TYR A 227 5.54 16.03 9.19
N LEU A 228 6.51 16.93 9.36
CA LEU A 228 6.98 17.36 10.67
C LEU A 228 6.24 18.62 11.10
N ASN A 229 5.66 18.61 12.30
CA ASN A 229 5.36 19.86 13.03
C ASN A 229 6.64 20.71 13.18
N PRO A 230 6.53 22.02 13.53
CA PRO A 230 7.66 22.94 13.45
C PRO A 230 8.91 22.42 14.16
N ILE A 231 10.07 22.55 13.50
CA ILE A 231 11.38 22.04 13.97
C ILE A 231 12.40 23.15 14.27
N PHE A 232 12.02 24.40 14.01
CA PHE A 232 12.91 25.55 14.17
C PHE A 232 13.00 25.96 15.63
N GLU A 233 14.10 26.64 15.98
CA GLU A 233 14.36 27.11 17.34
C GLU A 233 13.18 27.92 17.86
N ALA A 234 12.63 27.55 19.03
CA ALA A 234 11.55 28.24 19.72
C ALA A 234 11.65 28.06 21.25
N ALA A 235 10.78 28.72 22.02
CA ALA A 235 10.75 28.56 23.47
C ALA A 235 9.81 27.41 23.92
N SER A 236 8.74 27.15 23.15
CA SER A 236 7.76 26.11 23.46
C SER A 236 8.15 24.72 22.94
N ASN A 237 7.38 23.71 23.35
CA ASN A 237 7.52 22.36 22.83
C ASN A 237 6.90 22.15 21.44
N HIS A 238 5.97 23.02 21.02
CA HIS A 238 5.26 22.93 19.74
C HIS A 238 5.91 23.77 18.64
N ARG A 239 6.71 24.78 19.02
CA ARG A 239 7.58 25.58 18.16
C ARG A 239 6.87 26.44 17.12
N TYR A 240 5.57 26.70 17.32
CA TYR A 240 4.82 27.71 16.55
C TYR A 240 5.26 29.14 16.93
N ASP A 241 5.75 29.34 18.14
CA ASP A 241 6.43 30.55 18.61
C ASP A 241 7.86 30.67 18.06
N THR A 242 8.01 30.60 16.73
CA THR A 242 9.32 30.48 16.08
C THR A 242 10.25 31.61 16.51
N ALA A 243 11.43 31.24 17.01
CA ALA A 243 12.46 32.17 17.45
C ALA A 243 13.53 32.43 16.38
N ASN A 244 13.87 31.43 15.56
CA ASN A 244 14.80 31.58 14.44
C ASN A 244 14.53 30.53 13.34
N TYR A 245 14.00 30.96 12.20
CA TYR A 245 13.67 30.09 11.06
C TYR A 245 14.87 29.40 10.42
N LEU A 246 16.06 29.96 10.58
CA LEU A 246 17.27 29.47 9.94
C LEU A 246 18.00 28.43 10.79
N ARG A 247 17.50 28.07 11.97
CA ARG A 247 18.19 27.14 12.88
C ARG A 247 17.24 26.07 13.42
N ILE A 248 17.71 24.82 13.42
CA ILE A 248 17.03 23.72 14.10
C ILE A 248 17.04 23.97 15.61
N ASP A 249 15.91 23.65 16.26
CA ASP A 249 15.81 23.71 17.70
C ASP A 249 16.86 22.81 18.40
N PRO A 250 17.69 23.34 19.31
CA PRO A 250 18.71 22.56 20.00
C PRO A 250 18.19 21.34 20.75
N MET A 251 16.92 21.32 21.16
CA MET A 251 16.25 20.18 21.78
C MET A 251 16.08 19.01 20.80
N LEU A 252 15.88 19.31 19.51
CA LEU A 252 15.65 18.31 18.46
C LEU A 252 16.94 17.81 17.80
N GLY A 253 18.00 18.62 17.81
CA GLY A 253 19.32 18.27 17.29
C GLY A 253 19.98 19.39 16.49
N THR A 254 20.63 19.03 15.39
CA THR A 254 21.40 19.94 14.53
C THR A 254 20.94 19.91 13.07
N GLU A 255 21.43 20.85 12.25
CA GLU A 255 21.21 20.83 10.80
C GLU A 255 21.78 19.56 10.13
N ASP A 256 22.89 19.03 10.64
CA ASP A 256 23.48 17.81 10.09
C ASP A 256 22.66 16.57 10.45
N ASP A 257 22.01 16.55 11.62
CA ASP A 257 21.03 15.51 11.95
C ASP A 257 19.82 15.58 11.01
N PHE A 258 19.35 16.78 10.65
CA PHE A 258 18.28 16.97 9.67
C PHE A 258 18.65 16.47 8.27
N LYS A 259 19.85 16.83 7.77
CA LYS A 259 20.35 16.32 6.48
C LYS A 259 20.43 14.80 6.46
N ALA A 260 20.96 14.22 7.54
CA ALA A 260 21.07 12.76 7.65
C ALA A 260 19.70 12.08 7.71
N LEU A 261 18.73 12.68 8.42
CA LEU A 261 17.34 12.22 8.41
C LEU A 261 16.76 12.24 6.99
N CYS A 262 16.93 13.34 6.24
CA CYS A 262 16.44 13.45 4.86
C CYS A 262 17.09 12.43 3.92
N GLN A 263 18.41 12.22 4.04
CA GLN A 263 19.16 11.25 3.23
C GLN A 263 18.69 9.82 3.50
N ASP A 264 18.60 9.43 4.78
CA ASP A 264 18.17 8.08 5.17
C ASP A 264 16.69 7.85 4.81
N ALA A 265 15.82 8.85 4.99
CA ALA A 265 14.42 8.78 4.58
C ALA A 265 14.31 8.61 3.05
N SER A 266 15.03 9.43 2.28
CA SER A 266 15.03 9.35 0.81
C SER A 266 15.54 8.00 0.32
N SER A 267 16.51 7.37 0.99
CA SER A 267 17.02 6.04 0.64
C SER A 267 15.98 4.92 0.80
N ARG A 268 14.90 5.18 1.55
CA ARG A 268 13.76 4.30 1.78
C ARG A 268 12.51 4.73 1.00
N GLY A 269 12.64 5.72 0.11
CA GLY A 269 11.50 6.29 -0.63
C GLY A 269 10.57 7.16 0.22
N ILE A 270 11.03 7.66 1.37
CA ILE A 270 10.26 8.55 2.25
C ILE A 270 10.70 10.00 2.01
N SER A 271 9.75 10.86 1.64
CA SER A 271 9.97 12.31 1.50
C SER A 271 9.58 13.06 2.77
N ILE A 272 10.11 14.27 2.98
CA ILE A 272 9.83 15.08 4.19
C ILE A 272 9.22 16.43 3.81
N ILE A 273 8.11 16.78 4.46
CA ILE A 273 7.42 18.07 4.41
C ILE A 273 7.62 18.76 5.76
N LEU A 274 7.93 20.06 5.73
CA LEU A 274 8.12 20.89 6.92
C LEU A 274 6.92 21.79 7.18
N ASP A 275 6.73 22.17 8.44
CA ASP A 275 5.78 23.21 8.84
C ASP A 275 6.39 24.60 8.68
N GLY A 276 5.68 25.48 7.97
CA GLY A 276 6.05 26.87 7.70
C GLY A 276 5.12 27.82 8.44
N VAL A 277 5.60 28.36 9.56
CA VAL A 277 4.86 29.32 10.40
C VAL A 277 5.29 30.74 10.03
N PHE A 278 4.60 31.37 9.08
CA PHE A 278 5.03 32.67 8.53
C PHE A 278 4.09 33.84 8.84
N ASN A 279 2.97 33.60 9.53
CA ASN A 279 2.03 34.63 9.97
C ASN A 279 2.51 35.35 11.24
N HIS A 280 3.19 34.65 12.15
CA HIS A 280 3.68 35.18 13.42
C HIS A 280 5.05 34.59 13.79
N VAL A 281 5.73 35.24 14.75
CA VAL A 281 6.93 34.70 15.42
C VAL A 281 6.68 34.60 16.92
N GLY A 282 7.58 33.98 17.67
CA GLY A 282 7.52 34.02 19.14
C GLY A 282 7.88 35.39 19.72
N ALA A 283 7.26 35.77 20.84
CA ALA A 283 7.66 36.96 21.59
C ALA A 283 9.12 36.85 22.10
N ASP A 284 9.57 35.63 22.36
CA ASP A 284 10.97 35.29 22.65
C ASP A 284 11.76 34.88 21.39
N SER A 285 11.61 35.64 20.31
CA SER A 285 12.34 35.43 19.06
C SER A 285 13.59 36.32 18.93
N LEU A 286 14.49 35.95 18.02
CA LEU A 286 15.60 36.80 17.59
C LEU A 286 15.10 38.16 17.06
N TYR A 287 13.93 38.16 16.42
CA TYR A 287 13.34 39.28 15.71
C TYR A 287 12.62 40.25 16.66
N PHE A 288 11.85 39.72 17.61
CA PHE A 288 11.06 40.52 18.56
C PHE A 288 11.81 40.76 19.89
N ASN A 289 12.48 39.73 20.42
CA ASN A 289 13.35 39.73 21.60
C ASN A 289 12.79 40.41 22.87
N LYS A 290 11.50 40.18 23.20
CA LYS A 290 10.80 40.82 24.33
C LYS A 290 11.52 40.65 25.67
N TYR A 291 12.13 39.49 25.90
CA TYR A 291 12.80 39.15 27.17
C TYR A 291 14.32 39.38 27.14
N GLY A 292 14.88 39.80 26.01
CA GLY A 292 16.32 40.00 25.86
C GLY A 292 17.14 38.72 25.92
N ASN A 293 16.59 37.56 25.55
CA ASN A 293 17.29 36.27 25.57
C ASN A 293 18.29 36.13 24.40
N TYR A 294 18.25 37.03 23.41
CA TYR A 294 19.19 37.08 22.29
C TYR A 294 20.15 38.26 22.42
N GLY A 295 21.39 38.09 21.94
CA GLY A 295 22.44 39.10 22.00
C GLY A 295 22.31 40.24 20.98
N THR A 296 21.23 40.28 20.20
CA THR A 296 20.91 41.30 19.20
C THR A 296 19.67 42.08 19.62
N GLU A 297 19.59 43.37 19.26
CA GLU A 297 18.41 44.20 19.56
C GLU A 297 17.21 43.77 18.71
N GLY A 298 16.14 43.27 19.35
CA GLY A 298 14.87 42.95 18.69
C GLY A 298 13.88 44.12 18.74
N ALA A 299 12.80 44.03 17.96
CA ALA A 299 11.84 45.12 17.77
C ALA A 299 11.13 45.59 19.07
N ALA A 300 10.99 44.72 20.08
CA ALA A 300 10.36 45.09 21.35
C ALA A 300 11.32 45.78 22.34
N GLN A 301 12.61 45.91 22.01
CA GLN A 301 13.62 46.48 22.89
C GLN A 301 13.84 47.98 22.61
N PRO A 302 14.27 48.78 23.60
CA PRO A 302 14.48 50.22 23.41
C PRO A 302 15.68 50.48 22.48
N GLY A 303 15.45 50.95 21.25
CA GLY A 303 16.50 51.18 20.25
C GLY A 303 15.92 51.26 18.84
N ALA A 304 16.77 51.35 17.83
CA ALA A 304 16.37 51.14 16.44
C ALA A 304 16.77 49.71 16.06
N SER A 305 15.80 48.82 15.84
CA SER A 305 16.06 47.45 15.42
C SER A 305 16.03 47.33 13.90
N ALA A 306 16.77 46.35 13.36
CA ALA A 306 16.65 45.96 11.95
C ALA A 306 15.27 45.36 11.63
N TYR A 307 14.48 45.00 12.64
CA TYR A 307 13.19 44.33 12.52
C TYR A 307 12.00 45.25 12.85
N ASP A 308 12.22 46.55 13.07
CA ASP A 308 11.14 47.47 13.49
C ASP A 308 9.99 47.52 12.46
N THR A 309 10.29 47.33 11.18
CA THR A 309 9.30 47.33 10.09
C THR A 309 8.49 46.04 9.99
N TRP A 310 8.84 45.01 10.79
CA TRP A 310 8.20 43.70 10.76
C TRP A 310 7.01 43.62 11.71
N PHE A 311 6.81 44.58 12.61
CA PHE A 311 5.79 44.51 13.66
C PHE A 311 5.03 45.81 13.79
N ASP A 312 3.73 45.71 14.07
CA ASP A 312 2.87 46.85 14.31
C ASP A 312 2.69 47.10 15.82
N PHE A 313 3.29 48.20 16.30
CA PHE A 313 3.16 48.67 17.68
C PHE A 313 2.11 49.76 17.82
N ASN A 314 1.26 49.64 18.84
CA ASN A 314 0.33 50.67 19.27
C ASN A 314 1.03 51.72 20.13
N GLY A 315 0.50 52.94 20.16
CA GLY A 315 1.09 54.08 20.89
C GLY A 315 1.15 53.93 22.43
N ASP A 316 0.54 52.89 22.99
CA ASP A 316 0.58 52.54 24.42
C ASP A 316 1.60 51.44 24.76
N GLY A 317 2.33 50.94 23.76
CA GLY A 317 3.32 49.85 23.90
C GLY A 317 2.74 48.44 23.76
N SER A 318 1.44 48.29 23.49
CA SER A 318 0.88 47.03 23.00
C SER A 318 1.20 46.82 21.51
N TYR A 319 1.03 45.60 21.00
CA TYR A 319 1.32 45.26 19.59
C TYR A 319 0.29 44.28 19.06
N LYS A 320 0.20 44.17 17.74
CA LYS A 320 -0.69 43.20 17.08
C LYS A 320 -0.18 41.77 17.30
N SER A 321 -1.07 40.87 17.70
CA SER A 321 -0.71 39.49 18.05
C SER A 321 -1.82 38.51 17.69
N TRP A 322 -1.41 37.26 17.46
CA TRP A 322 -2.26 36.21 16.93
C TRP A 322 -3.43 35.95 17.87
N TRP A 323 -4.65 36.30 17.44
CA TRP A 323 -5.88 36.21 18.24
C TRP A 323 -5.79 36.85 19.64
N GLY A 324 -4.93 37.86 19.81
CA GLY A 324 -4.68 38.52 21.09
C GLY A 324 -3.79 37.72 22.06
N VAL A 325 -3.10 36.68 21.59
CA VAL A 325 -2.10 35.92 22.35
C VAL A 325 -0.78 36.70 22.34
N ASP A 326 -0.50 37.44 23.42
CA ASP A 326 0.71 38.27 23.57
C ASP A 326 2.04 37.55 23.25
N ASP A 327 2.08 36.22 23.35
CA ASP A 327 3.28 35.42 23.10
C ASP A 327 3.59 35.20 21.61
N LEU A 328 2.65 35.54 20.71
CA LEU A 328 2.76 35.36 19.25
C LEU A 328 2.52 36.70 18.51
N PRO A 329 3.50 37.62 18.47
CA PRO A 329 3.40 38.85 17.67
C PRO A 329 3.21 38.57 16.17
N ASP A 330 2.24 39.26 15.58
CA ASP A 330 1.96 39.20 14.14
C ASP A 330 3.09 39.84 13.36
N VAL A 331 3.49 39.19 12.25
CA VAL A 331 4.47 39.77 11.34
C VAL A 331 3.76 40.56 10.25
N ASN A 332 4.30 41.73 9.90
CA ASN A 332 3.95 42.46 8.70
C ASN A 332 4.50 41.74 7.47
N GLU A 333 3.66 40.90 6.88
CA GLU A 333 3.98 40.08 5.71
C GLU A 333 4.25 40.89 4.42
N ASP A 334 3.90 42.19 4.39
CA ASP A 334 4.23 43.08 3.27
C ASP A 334 5.63 43.70 3.38
N SER A 335 6.33 43.44 4.49
CA SER A 335 7.72 43.88 4.67
C SER A 335 8.64 43.22 3.62
N PRO A 336 9.31 43.99 2.74
CA PRO A 336 10.20 43.43 1.72
C PRO A 336 11.34 42.61 2.33
N ASP A 337 11.86 43.03 3.48
CA ASP A 337 12.95 42.34 4.17
C ASP A 337 12.49 40.98 4.74
N PHE A 338 11.24 40.88 5.18
CA PHE A 338 10.66 39.62 5.63
C PHE A 338 10.38 38.67 4.46
N ARG A 339 9.79 39.18 3.37
CA ARG A 339 9.59 38.39 2.14
C ARG A 339 10.92 37.89 1.56
N GLU A 340 11.97 38.70 1.60
CA GLU A 340 13.32 38.27 1.20
C GLU A 340 13.89 37.18 2.14
N LEU A 341 13.68 37.29 3.46
CA LEU A 341 14.08 36.24 4.40
C LEU A 341 13.38 34.90 4.11
N ILE A 342 12.09 34.92 3.75
CA ILE A 342 11.32 33.68 3.53
C ILE A 342 11.54 33.12 2.12
N CYS A 343 11.33 33.93 1.09
CA CYS A 343 11.22 33.53 -0.32
C CYS A 343 12.48 33.81 -1.17
N GLY A 344 13.40 34.62 -0.65
CA GLY A 344 14.64 35.01 -1.33
C GLY A 344 15.52 33.82 -1.70
N HIS A 345 16.58 34.08 -2.48
CA HIS A 345 17.47 33.00 -2.93
C HIS A 345 18.09 32.25 -1.74
N ASP A 346 18.56 32.96 -0.71
CA ASP A 346 19.09 32.35 0.52
C ASP A 346 18.06 32.26 1.64
N GLY A 347 16.78 32.42 1.29
CA GLY A 347 15.66 32.43 2.22
C GLY A 347 15.30 31.05 2.77
N VAL A 348 14.42 31.07 3.78
CA VAL A 348 13.99 29.90 4.57
C VAL A 348 13.50 28.77 3.67
N ILE A 349 12.59 29.06 2.73
CA ILE A 349 11.95 28.05 1.86
C ILE A 349 13.02 27.27 1.10
N ARG A 350 13.90 27.98 0.39
CA ARG A 350 14.91 27.36 -0.49
C ARG A 350 16.02 26.69 0.30
N LYS A 351 16.46 27.29 1.42
CA LYS A 351 17.48 26.69 2.30
C LYS A 351 17.08 25.28 2.69
N TRP A 352 15.91 25.08 3.27
CA TRP A 352 15.54 23.76 3.79
C TRP A 352 15.23 22.73 2.70
N LEU A 353 14.74 23.19 1.53
CA LEU A 353 14.62 22.33 0.35
C LEU A 353 15.99 21.83 -0.14
N ARG A 354 17.03 22.68 -0.15
CA ARG A 354 18.42 22.26 -0.46
C ARG A 354 18.96 21.24 0.53
N LEU A 355 18.62 21.38 1.81
CA LEU A 355 19.10 20.46 2.85
C LEU A 355 18.39 19.11 2.84
N GLY A 356 17.26 18.98 2.13
CA GLY A 356 16.63 17.69 1.85
C GLY A 356 15.10 17.67 1.89
N ALA A 357 14.43 18.69 2.43
CA ALA A 357 12.97 18.76 2.42
C ALA A 357 12.41 18.76 0.99
N ARG A 358 11.16 18.32 0.81
CA ARG A 358 10.49 18.24 -0.50
C ARG A 358 9.18 19.01 -0.55
N GLY A 359 8.78 19.67 0.54
CA GLY A 359 7.61 20.52 0.56
C GLY A 359 7.39 21.25 1.87
N TRP A 360 6.34 22.05 1.89
CA TRP A 360 5.93 22.89 3.00
C TRP A 360 4.43 22.74 3.29
N ARG A 361 4.07 22.64 4.57
CA ARG A 361 2.73 22.87 5.09
C ARG A 361 2.72 24.27 5.67
N LEU A 362 1.82 25.13 5.22
CA LEU A 362 1.68 26.50 5.71
C LEU A 362 0.70 26.54 6.88
N ASP A 363 1.18 27.01 8.02
CA ASP A 363 0.37 27.23 9.21
C ASP A 363 -0.54 28.44 9.03
N VAL A 364 -1.81 28.30 9.45
CA VAL A 364 -2.84 29.36 9.37
C VAL A 364 -2.79 30.11 8.04
N ALA A 365 -2.95 29.38 6.93
CA ALA A 365 -2.86 29.96 5.58
C ALA A 365 -3.86 31.12 5.36
N ASP A 366 -4.97 31.12 6.10
CA ASP A 366 -5.98 32.18 6.14
C ASP A 366 -5.45 33.57 6.50
N GLU A 367 -4.36 33.65 7.25
CA GLU A 367 -3.75 34.91 7.69
C GLU A 367 -2.67 35.43 6.75
N LEU A 368 -2.12 34.58 5.88
CA LEU A 368 -1.14 35.00 4.89
C LEU A 368 -1.85 35.70 3.72
N SER A 369 -1.22 36.62 3.01
CA SER A 369 -1.75 37.20 1.77
C SER A 369 -1.65 36.22 0.59
N ASP A 370 -2.60 36.29 -0.35
CA ASP A 370 -2.61 35.40 -1.53
C ASP A 370 -1.33 35.57 -2.38
N ASP A 371 -0.83 36.82 -2.50
CA ASP A 371 0.43 37.13 -3.19
C ASP A 371 1.63 36.47 -2.49
N PHE A 372 1.67 36.48 -1.15
CA PHE A 372 2.76 35.88 -0.41
C PHE A 372 2.77 34.35 -0.50
N ILE A 373 1.58 33.72 -0.49
CA ILE A 373 1.47 32.27 -0.76
C ILE A 373 1.99 31.94 -2.16
N SER A 374 1.63 32.74 -3.17
CA SER A 374 2.13 32.59 -4.54
C SER A 374 3.65 32.73 -4.63
N GLU A 375 4.23 33.68 -3.89
CA GLU A 375 5.68 33.86 -3.81
C GLU A 375 6.39 32.67 -3.14
N ILE A 376 5.84 32.15 -2.04
CA ILE A 376 6.34 30.94 -1.38
C ILE A 376 6.33 29.77 -2.37
N LYS A 377 5.23 29.61 -3.11
CA LYS A 377 5.09 28.57 -4.12
C LYS A 377 6.13 28.72 -5.22
N ALA A 378 6.29 29.92 -5.76
CA ALA A 378 7.30 30.22 -6.78
C ALA A 378 8.73 29.96 -6.28
N ALA A 379 9.03 30.32 -5.02
CA ALA A 379 10.32 30.07 -4.40
C ALA A 379 10.59 28.57 -4.24
N ALA A 380 9.59 27.80 -3.79
CA ALA A 380 9.69 26.35 -3.65
C ALA A 380 9.92 25.67 -5.01
N LEU A 381 9.13 26.01 -6.03
CA LEU A 381 9.23 25.43 -7.38
C LEU A 381 10.55 25.78 -8.08
N ALA A 382 11.08 26.97 -7.83
CA ALA A 382 12.35 27.40 -8.40
C ALA A 382 13.56 26.68 -7.76
N GLU A 383 13.42 26.13 -6.56
CA GLU A 383 14.46 25.27 -5.94
C GLU A 383 14.25 23.78 -6.29
N LYS A 384 12.99 23.32 -6.25
CA LYS A 384 12.58 21.95 -6.60
C LYS A 384 11.25 21.98 -7.38
N PRO A 385 11.26 21.67 -8.70
CA PRO A 385 10.07 21.74 -9.55
C PRO A 385 8.89 20.85 -9.09
N ASP A 386 9.20 19.77 -8.37
CA ASP A 386 8.23 18.82 -7.81
C ASP A 386 7.90 19.10 -6.33
N ALA A 387 8.27 20.26 -5.78
CA ALA A 387 7.96 20.63 -4.41
C ALA A 387 6.45 20.82 -4.19
N VAL A 388 5.96 20.36 -3.04
CA VAL A 388 4.55 20.52 -2.63
C VAL A 388 4.39 21.66 -1.63
N VAL A 389 3.31 22.43 -1.76
CA VAL A 389 2.90 23.45 -0.79
C VAL A 389 1.44 23.21 -0.42
N ILE A 390 1.17 22.96 0.86
CA ILE A 390 -0.15 22.59 1.40
C ILE A 390 -0.57 23.64 2.42
N GLY A 391 -1.80 24.13 2.36
CA GLY A 391 -2.30 25.10 3.35
C GLY A 391 -3.11 24.46 4.47
N GLU A 392 -3.00 25.00 5.69
CA GLU A 392 -4.02 24.78 6.70
C GLU A 392 -5.25 25.66 6.44
N VAL A 393 -6.32 25.04 5.96
CA VAL A 393 -7.64 25.66 5.75
C VAL A 393 -8.69 24.69 6.30
N TRP A 394 -9.61 25.16 7.14
CA TRP A 394 -10.52 24.28 7.89
C TRP A 394 -11.87 24.05 7.20
N GLU A 395 -12.20 24.89 6.23
CA GLU A 395 -13.41 24.89 5.43
C GLU A 395 -13.10 24.56 3.96
N ASP A 396 -14.10 24.68 3.09
CA ASP A 396 -13.88 24.56 1.65
C ASP A 396 -12.99 25.71 1.18
N ALA A 397 -11.79 25.36 0.72
CA ALA A 397 -10.75 26.31 0.36
C ALA A 397 -11.05 27.06 -0.96
N THR A 398 -12.00 26.59 -1.76
CA THR A 398 -12.40 27.28 -3.00
C THR A 398 -13.33 28.46 -2.75
N ASN A 399 -14.06 28.45 -1.64
CA ASN A 399 -15.02 29.49 -1.27
C ASN A 399 -14.77 30.10 0.11
N LYS A 400 -13.58 29.86 0.67
CA LYS A 400 -13.20 30.40 1.97
C LYS A 400 -13.22 31.93 1.93
N PHE A 401 -14.08 32.50 2.79
CA PHE A 401 -14.13 33.93 3.05
C PHE A 401 -13.44 34.21 4.39
N ALA A 402 -12.38 35.01 4.37
CA ALA A 402 -11.62 35.38 5.56
C ALA A 402 -11.10 36.81 5.44
N TYR A 403 -11.15 37.57 6.54
CA TYR A 403 -10.72 38.97 6.61
C TYR A 403 -11.34 39.86 5.52
N ASP A 404 -12.67 39.76 5.39
CA ASP A 404 -13.50 40.54 4.45
C ASP A 404 -13.20 40.35 2.95
N ARG A 405 -12.53 39.25 2.58
CA ARG A 405 -12.31 38.86 1.18
C ARG A 405 -12.41 37.35 0.95
N LEU A 406 -12.70 36.99 -0.30
CA LEU A 406 -12.54 35.63 -0.81
C LEU A 406 -11.05 35.30 -0.93
N ARG A 407 -10.64 34.11 -0.51
CA ARG A 407 -9.23 33.66 -0.59
C ARG A 407 -8.96 32.94 -1.92
N HIS A 408 -7.74 33.08 -2.46
CA HIS A 408 -7.39 32.60 -3.81
C HIS A 408 -6.53 31.34 -3.77
N TYR A 409 -6.91 30.30 -3.04
CA TYR A 409 -6.00 29.16 -2.81
C TYR A 409 -5.75 28.24 -4.01
N PHE A 410 -6.67 28.22 -4.99
CA PHE A 410 -6.64 27.28 -6.11
C PHE A 410 -6.85 27.97 -7.46
N TRP A 411 -6.33 29.19 -7.62
CA TRP A 411 -6.39 29.90 -8.89
C TRP A 411 -5.28 29.45 -9.85
N GLY A 412 -4.21 28.89 -9.31
CA GLY A 412 -3.22 28.07 -10.05
C GLY A 412 -1.79 28.22 -9.54
N SER A 413 -1.49 29.34 -8.88
CA SER A 413 -0.13 29.70 -8.42
C SER A 413 0.12 29.51 -6.93
N GLU A 414 -0.90 29.13 -6.15
CA GLU A 414 -0.87 29.23 -4.70
C GLU A 414 -0.60 27.88 -4.01
N LEU A 415 -1.62 27.06 -3.79
CA LEU A 415 -1.53 25.78 -3.06
C LEU A 415 -1.73 24.58 -3.98
N ASP A 416 -1.08 23.46 -3.65
CA ASP A 416 -1.33 22.16 -4.32
C ASP A 416 -2.48 21.37 -3.66
N GLY A 417 -2.90 21.78 -2.47
CA GLY A 417 -3.92 21.13 -1.67
C GLY A 417 -3.99 21.76 -0.28
N THR A 418 -4.99 21.36 0.50
CA THR A 418 -5.21 21.82 1.87
C THR A 418 -5.35 20.65 2.84
N MET A 419 -5.35 20.95 4.14
CA MET A 419 -5.70 19.98 5.17
C MET A 419 -7.21 19.74 5.12
N ASN A 420 -7.64 18.56 4.67
CA ASN A 420 -9.04 18.27 4.32
C ASN A 420 -9.95 18.07 5.56
N TYR A 421 -10.12 19.13 6.36
CA TYR A 421 -11.01 19.18 7.51
C TYR A 421 -12.51 19.01 7.15
N PRO A 422 -13.01 19.47 5.98
CA PRO A 422 -14.37 19.17 5.55
C PRO A 422 -14.64 17.66 5.42
N LEU A 423 -13.73 16.92 4.77
CA LEU A 423 -13.83 15.47 4.68
C LEU A 423 -13.73 14.81 6.06
N ARG A 424 -12.74 15.22 6.86
CA ARG A 424 -12.58 14.73 8.24
C ARG A 424 -13.88 14.83 9.02
N LYS A 425 -14.53 16.00 8.99
CA LYS A 425 -15.74 16.26 9.76
C LYS A 425 -16.86 15.31 9.35
N VAL A 426 -17.18 15.23 8.05
CA VAL A 426 -18.32 14.43 7.58
C VAL A 426 -18.10 12.93 7.80
N LEU A 427 -16.86 12.44 7.66
CA LEU A 427 -16.54 11.03 7.93
C LEU A 427 -16.68 10.68 9.41
N LEU A 428 -16.16 11.52 10.32
CA LEU A 428 -16.29 11.25 11.76
C LEU A 428 -17.73 11.38 12.24
N ASP A 429 -18.48 12.34 11.72
CA ASP A 429 -19.92 12.45 12.01
C ASP A 429 -20.69 11.22 11.50
N PHE A 430 -20.33 10.67 10.34
CA PHE A 430 -20.95 9.45 9.82
C PHE A 430 -20.61 8.22 10.68
N LEU A 431 -19.34 8.02 11.02
CA LEU A 431 -18.88 6.90 11.84
C LEU A 431 -19.42 6.94 13.28
N THR A 432 -19.74 8.13 13.78
CA THR A 432 -20.39 8.33 15.08
C THR A 432 -21.92 8.44 14.99
N ASN A 433 -22.49 8.11 13.83
CA ASN A 433 -23.94 8.07 13.54
C ASN A 433 -24.66 9.42 13.74
N ARG A 434 -23.96 10.55 13.55
CA ARG A 434 -24.48 11.92 13.61
C ARG A 434 -25.05 12.39 12.27
N VAL A 435 -24.58 11.85 11.16
CA VAL A 435 -25.09 12.09 9.80
C VAL A 435 -25.29 10.77 9.06
N GLU A 436 -26.15 10.80 8.04
CA GLU A 436 -26.47 9.64 7.20
C GLU A 436 -25.54 9.57 5.97
N ALA A 437 -25.47 8.39 5.35
CA ALA A 437 -24.62 8.14 4.18
C ALA A 437 -24.86 9.11 3.00
N ALA A 438 -26.11 9.56 2.80
CA ALA A 438 -26.46 10.53 1.77
C ALA A 438 -25.78 11.90 1.97
N GLU A 439 -25.58 12.31 3.23
CA GLU A 439 -24.88 13.56 3.54
C GLU A 439 -23.39 13.44 3.24
N VAL A 440 -22.78 12.28 3.48
CA VAL A 440 -21.39 12.01 3.11
C VAL A 440 -21.21 12.14 1.60
N CYS A 441 -22.08 11.50 0.80
CA CYS A 441 -22.04 11.58 -0.66
C CYS A 441 -22.14 13.03 -1.15
N ARG A 442 -23.07 13.80 -0.57
CA ARG A 442 -23.30 15.19 -0.93
C ARG A 442 -22.08 16.06 -0.66
N VAL A 443 -21.46 15.93 0.52
CA VAL A 443 -20.28 16.72 0.90
C VAL A 443 -19.09 16.36 0.01
N THR A 444 -18.77 15.08 -0.17
CA THR A 444 -17.61 14.69 -0.98
C THR A 444 -17.77 15.02 -2.47
N GLN A 445 -18.99 14.93 -2.99
CA GLN A 445 -19.31 15.35 -4.35
C GLN A 445 -19.20 16.87 -4.52
N SER A 446 -19.62 17.65 -3.51
CA SER A 446 -19.46 19.11 -3.53
C SER A 446 -17.99 19.50 -3.58
N LEU A 447 -17.13 18.86 -2.77
CA LEU A 447 -15.68 19.10 -2.80
C LEU A 447 -15.09 18.72 -4.16
N MET A 448 -15.45 17.56 -4.71
CA MET A 448 -14.98 17.11 -6.03
C MET A 448 -15.39 18.10 -7.15
N GLU A 449 -16.59 18.68 -7.05
CA GLU A 449 -17.10 19.61 -8.05
C GLU A 449 -16.49 21.02 -7.90
N ASN A 450 -16.23 21.47 -6.67
CA ASN A 450 -15.70 22.79 -6.40
C ASN A 450 -14.20 22.90 -6.71
N TYR A 451 -13.42 21.84 -6.49
CA TYR A 451 -11.96 21.89 -6.54
C TYR A 451 -11.44 21.60 -7.96
N PRO A 452 -10.34 22.25 -8.37
CA PRO A 452 -9.56 21.77 -9.51
C PRO A 452 -9.17 20.29 -9.32
N PRO A 453 -9.25 19.43 -10.36
CA PRO A 453 -8.98 18.00 -10.22
C PRO A 453 -7.62 17.67 -9.60
N GLU A 454 -6.59 18.44 -9.95
CA GLU A 454 -5.24 18.28 -9.39
C GLU A 454 -5.17 18.64 -7.91
N ALA A 455 -5.85 19.71 -7.49
CA ALA A 455 -5.91 20.13 -6.10
C ALA A 455 -6.74 19.14 -5.25
N PHE A 456 -7.87 18.67 -5.77
CA PHE A 456 -8.69 17.65 -5.13
C PHE A 456 -7.91 16.35 -4.89
N ALA A 457 -7.09 15.93 -5.86
CA ALA A 457 -6.19 14.79 -5.71
C ALA A 457 -5.01 15.06 -4.76
N GLY A 458 -4.66 16.33 -4.53
CA GLY A 458 -3.62 16.81 -3.63
C GLY A 458 -4.09 17.11 -2.20
N GLU A 459 -5.39 16.98 -1.90
CA GLU A 459 -5.91 17.22 -0.56
C GLU A 459 -5.31 16.28 0.49
N LEU A 460 -4.87 16.82 1.63
CA LEU A 460 -4.32 16.07 2.74
C LEU A 460 -5.44 15.52 3.62
N ASN A 461 -5.83 14.27 3.39
CA ASN A 461 -6.91 13.58 4.08
C ASN A 461 -6.50 13.11 5.48
N LEU A 462 -6.66 13.98 6.47
CA LEU A 462 -6.40 13.70 7.88
C LEU A 462 -7.66 13.28 8.66
N LEU A 463 -7.49 12.38 9.62
CA LEU A 463 -8.52 12.05 10.63
C LEU A 463 -8.14 12.52 12.03
N GLY A 464 -6.86 12.50 12.35
CA GLY A 464 -6.25 13.09 13.54
C GLY A 464 -5.25 14.18 13.16
N SER A 465 -4.97 15.08 14.10
CA SER A 465 -3.85 16.03 14.05
C SER A 465 -3.50 16.51 15.46
N HIS A 466 -2.43 17.28 15.56
CA HIS A 466 -1.96 17.91 16.80
C HIS A 466 -2.90 18.99 17.38
N ASP A 467 -3.95 19.41 16.66
CA ASP A 467 -4.93 20.41 17.12
C ASP A 467 -6.33 19.83 17.36
N ARG A 468 -6.52 18.54 17.03
CA ARG A 468 -7.80 17.86 17.22
C ARG A 468 -7.69 16.76 18.27
N ILE A 469 -8.83 16.43 18.87
CA ILE A 469 -8.97 15.26 19.75
C ILE A 469 -8.48 14.00 19.03
N ARG A 470 -7.80 13.11 19.74
CA ARG A 470 -7.29 11.85 19.20
C ARG A 470 -8.40 11.02 18.58
N LEU A 471 -8.10 10.39 17.44
CA LEU A 471 -9.08 9.65 16.66
C LEU A 471 -9.76 8.56 17.48
N LEU A 472 -8.99 7.74 18.20
CA LEU A 472 -9.55 6.64 19.00
C LEU A 472 -10.53 7.15 20.07
N THR A 473 -10.24 8.30 20.69
CA THR A 473 -11.12 8.93 21.68
C THR A 473 -12.46 9.34 21.07
N ILE A 474 -12.46 9.91 19.86
CA ILE A 474 -13.70 10.27 19.13
C ILE A 474 -14.50 9.02 18.77
N LEU A 475 -13.85 8.01 18.18
CA LEU A 475 -14.51 6.78 17.72
C LEU A 475 -15.13 5.97 18.87
N GLY A 476 -14.58 6.12 20.08
CA GLY A 476 -15.10 5.53 21.30
C GLY A 476 -16.28 6.28 21.94
N ASN A 477 -16.91 7.25 21.25
CA ASN A 477 -18.03 8.06 21.77
C ASN A 477 -17.69 8.77 23.09
N SER A 478 -16.52 9.40 23.17
CA SER A 478 -16.16 10.20 24.33
C SER A 478 -17.15 11.36 24.58
N PRO A 479 -17.37 11.79 25.83
CA PRO A 479 -18.16 12.98 26.14
C PRO A 479 -17.70 14.23 25.38
N GLU A 480 -18.63 15.18 25.17
CA GLU A 480 -18.29 16.46 24.53
C GLU A 480 -17.24 17.22 25.39
N PRO A 481 -16.19 17.80 24.79
CA PRO A 481 -15.06 18.38 25.53
C PRO A 481 -15.46 19.47 26.52
N ASP A 482 -16.48 20.25 26.17
CA ASP A 482 -17.00 21.36 26.97
C ASP A 482 -17.77 20.91 28.22
N SER A 483 -18.15 19.62 28.30
CA SER A 483 -18.80 19.02 29.46
C SER A 483 -17.84 18.59 30.57
N LEU A 484 -16.52 18.64 30.33
CA LEU A 484 -15.49 18.14 31.23
C LEU A 484 -14.57 19.26 31.73
N GLY A 485 -14.20 19.21 33.01
CA GLY A 485 -13.13 20.04 33.55
C GLY A 485 -11.74 19.62 33.07
N ASP A 486 -10.75 20.50 33.21
CA ASP A 486 -9.36 20.26 32.78
C ASP A 486 -8.77 18.94 33.31
N TYR A 487 -8.87 18.70 34.62
CA TYR A 487 -8.39 17.44 35.21
C TYR A 487 -9.15 16.20 34.72
N GLN A 488 -10.45 16.33 34.44
CA GLN A 488 -11.23 15.21 33.90
C GLN A 488 -10.78 14.86 32.48
N ARG A 489 -10.50 15.85 31.64
CA ARG A 489 -9.94 15.64 30.29
C ARG A 489 -8.56 15.00 30.36
N TYR A 490 -7.70 15.47 31.27
CA TYR A 490 -6.38 14.89 31.51
C TYR A 490 -6.45 13.39 31.90
N ALA A 491 -7.34 13.06 32.85
CA ALA A 491 -7.46 11.71 33.41
C ALA A 491 -8.30 10.74 32.56
N PHE A 492 -9.03 11.23 31.55
CA PHE A 492 -9.98 10.42 30.78
C PHE A 492 -9.28 9.32 29.97
N ARG A 493 -9.75 8.09 30.09
CA ARG A 493 -9.41 6.96 29.22
C ARG A 493 -10.67 6.17 28.91
N LEU A 494 -10.76 5.63 27.70
CA LEU A 494 -11.86 4.75 27.32
C LEU A 494 -11.84 3.49 28.18
N ASP A 495 -13.02 3.01 28.57
CA ASP A 495 -13.17 1.68 29.13
C ASP A 495 -13.05 0.61 28.03
N ARG A 496 -13.16 -0.66 28.43
CA ARG A 496 -12.99 -1.80 27.51
C ARG A 496 -14.01 -1.81 26.37
N ASP A 497 -15.28 -1.52 26.66
CA ASP A 497 -16.36 -1.63 25.68
C ASP A 497 -16.25 -0.50 24.66
N HIS A 498 -15.99 0.73 25.12
CA HIS A 498 -15.76 1.87 24.24
C HIS A 498 -14.44 1.73 23.45
N THR A 499 -13.42 1.08 24.02
CA THR A 499 -12.18 0.77 23.29
C THR A 499 -12.45 -0.22 22.15
N ASN A 500 -13.20 -1.30 22.39
CA ASN A 500 -13.54 -2.27 21.35
C ASN A 500 -14.36 -1.62 20.22
N LEU A 501 -15.32 -0.76 20.58
CA LEU A 501 -16.10 0.02 19.61
C LEU A 501 -15.18 0.94 18.79
N ALA A 502 -14.26 1.65 19.45
CA ALA A 502 -13.33 2.55 18.79
C ALA A 502 -12.42 1.82 17.80
N VAL A 503 -11.88 0.65 18.18
CA VAL A 503 -11.05 -0.20 17.29
C VAL A 503 -11.87 -0.73 16.12
N SER A 504 -13.12 -1.13 16.33
CA SER A 504 -14.00 -1.60 15.24
C SER A 504 -14.29 -0.49 14.22
N ARG A 505 -14.58 0.73 14.71
CA ARG A 505 -14.75 1.92 13.85
C ARG A 505 -13.44 2.37 13.22
N LEU A 506 -12.29 2.11 13.86
CA LEU A 506 -10.97 2.47 13.33
C LEU A 506 -10.67 1.73 12.03
N TRP A 507 -11.06 0.45 11.92
CA TRP A 507 -10.96 -0.30 10.66
C TRP A 507 -11.69 0.43 9.53
N VAL A 508 -12.95 0.81 9.78
CA VAL A 508 -13.78 1.52 8.81
C VAL A 508 -13.17 2.88 8.44
N ALA A 509 -12.70 3.63 9.45
CA ALA A 509 -12.08 4.93 9.26
C ALA A 509 -10.80 4.86 8.42
N ALA A 510 -9.90 3.93 8.75
CA ALA A 510 -8.66 3.70 8.02
C ALA A 510 -8.93 3.23 6.58
N LEU A 511 -9.91 2.35 6.38
CA LEU A 511 -10.30 1.90 5.04
C LEU A 511 -10.79 3.07 4.19
N LEU A 512 -11.71 3.90 4.70
CA LEU A 512 -12.21 5.08 3.99
C LEU A 512 -11.08 6.07 3.69
N GLN A 513 -10.22 6.35 4.66
CA GLN A 513 -9.07 7.25 4.49
C GLN A 513 -8.14 6.79 3.36
N MET A 514 -7.90 5.48 3.24
CA MET A 514 -6.97 4.91 2.26
C MET A 514 -7.60 4.70 0.87
N THR A 515 -8.92 4.72 0.74
CA THR A 515 -9.63 4.40 -0.51
C THR A 515 -10.36 5.58 -1.16
N LEU A 516 -10.57 6.69 -0.43
CA LEU A 516 -11.07 7.94 -1.00
C LEU A 516 -9.99 8.70 -1.81
N PRO A 517 -10.38 9.59 -2.74
CA PRO A 517 -9.45 10.47 -3.45
C PRO A 517 -8.71 11.41 -2.49
N GLY A 518 -7.48 11.81 -2.85
CA GLY A 518 -6.59 12.62 -2.02
C GLY A 518 -5.45 11.82 -1.39
N VAL A 519 -4.67 12.51 -0.56
CA VAL A 519 -3.45 12.00 0.08
C VAL A 519 -3.71 11.68 1.56
N PRO A 520 -3.77 10.40 1.97
CA PRO A 520 -4.05 10.02 3.36
C PRO A 520 -2.94 10.50 4.32
N SER A 521 -3.35 11.00 5.49
CA SER A 521 -2.45 11.45 6.56
C SER A 521 -2.75 10.80 7.91
N ILE A 522 -1.80 10.01 8.42
CA ILE A 522 -1.87 9.36 9.74
C ILE A 522 -1.15 10.24 10.77
N TYR A 523 -1.83 10.56 11.88
CA TYR A 523 -1.20 11.31 12.98
C TYR A 523 -0.53 10.36 13.96
N TYR A 524 0.73 10.64 14.33
CA TYR A 524 1.58 9.69 15.05
C TYR A 524 0.90 9.11 16.30
N GLY A 525 0.82 7.79 16.36
CA GLY A 525 0.22 7.05 17.47
C GLY A 525 -1.27 6.79 17.35
N ASP A 526 -1.97 7.32 16.34
CA ASP A 526 -3.34 6.86 16.03
C ASP A 526 -3.33 5.39 15.62
N GLU A 527 -2.28 4.93 14.94
CA GLU A 527 -2.01 3.52 14.63
C GLU A 527 -1.50 2.72 15.83
N ALA A 528 -1.07 3.39 16.90
CA ALA A 528 -0.64 2.75 18.14
C ALA A 528 -1.75 2.72 19.21
N GLY A 529 -2.92 3.30 18.91
CA GLY A 529 -4.06 3.38 19.81
C GLY A 529 -3.95 4.46 20.89
N LEU A 530 -3.24 5.56 20.62
CA LEU A 530 -3.18 6.70 21.54
C LEU A 530 -4.55 7.35 21.74
N GLN A 531 -4.79 7.81 22.97
CA GLN A 531 -6.01 8.47 23.39
C GLN A 531 -5.69 9.88 23.92
N GLY A 532 -6.66 10.78 23.81
CA GLY A 532 -6.56 12.12 24.36
C GLY A 532 -7.57 13.11 23.81
N TYR A 533 -8.00 14.03 24.66
CA TYR A 533 -8.75 15.23 24.26
C TYR A 533 -7.85 16.20 23.47
N GLY A 534 -8.33 17.41 23.19
CA GLY A 534 -7.54 18.43 22.50
C GLY A 534 -6.26 18.84 23.25
N ASP A 535 -5.55 19.81 22.69
CA ASP A 535 -4.28 20.30 23.20
C ASP A 535 -4.32 20.60 24.71
N PRO A 536 -3.34 20.13 25.51
CA PRO A 536 -2.14 19.34 25.15
C PRO A 536 -2.28 17.83 25.15
N TYR A 537 -3.46 17.30 25.46
CA TYR A 537 -3.65 15.86 25.72
C TYR A 537 -3.49 15.00 24.46
N ASN A 538 -3.80 15.55 23.29
CA ASN A 538 -3.56 14.91 21.98
C ASN A 538 -2.08 14.84 21.59
N ARG A 539 -1.16 15.47 22.32
CA ARG A 539 0.29 15.46 22.06
C ARG A 539 1.04 14.51 22.99
N ALA A 540 0.39 13.43 23.44
CA ALA A 540 1.03 12.42 24.28
C ALA A 540 2.25 11.78 23.60
N ALA A 541 3.25 11.40 24.41
CA ALA A 541 4.43 10.72 23.89
C ALA A 541 4.06 9.35 23.27
N TYR A 542 4.73 8.99 22.19
CA TYR A 542 4.46 7.75 21.47
C TYR A 542 4.68 6.52 22.37
N PRO A 543 3.77 5.53 22.38
CA PRO A 543 3.78 4.46 23.37
C PRO A 543 4.71 3.30 22.98
N TRP A 544 6.00 3.57 22.72
CA TRP A 544 6.94 2.54 22.26
C TRP A 544 7.00 1.34 23.20
N GLY A 545 6.80 0.14 22.65
CA GLY A 545 6.74 -1.12 23.40
C GLY A 545 5.42 -1.36 24.15
N ARG A 546 4.43 -0.47 23.99
CA ARG A 546 3.07 -0.53 24.57
C ARG A 546 2.00 -0.23 23.51
N GLU A 547 2.33 -0.39 22.23
CA GLU A 547 1.44 -0.13 21.12
C GLU A 547 0.27 -1.13 21.09
N ASN A 548 -0.93 -0.65 20.72
CA ASN A 548 -2.04 -1.54 20.39
C ASN A 548 -1.79 -2.19 19.03
N LYS A 549 -1.50 -3.50 19.02
CA LYS A 549 -1.19 -4.26 17.80
C LYS A 549 -2.36 -4.31 16.81
N ASP A 550 -3.60 -4.37 17.29
CA ASP A 550 -4.78 -4.41 16.43
C ASP A 550 -4.91 -3.10 15.63
N CYS A 551 -4.68 -1.95 16.27
CA CYS A 551 -4.66 -0.65 15.60
C CYS A 551 -3.57 -0.58 14.52
N PHE A 552 -2.39 -1.12 14.81
CA PHE A 552 -1.28 -1.14 13.85
C PHE A 552 -1.59 -2.02 12.65
N ASP A 553 -2.11 -3.22 12.88
CA ASP A 553 -2.48 -4.16 11.82
C ASP A 553 -3.65 -3.61 10.97
N ILE A 554 -4.60 -2.90 11.57
CA ILE A 554 -5.68 -2.19 10.86
C ILE A 554 -5.10 -1.20 9.83
N TYR A 555 -4.23 -0.27 10.27
CA TYR A 555 -3.65 0.71 9.36
C TYR A 555 -2.77 0.05 8.31
N ARG A 556 -1.93 -0.91 8.70
CA ARG A 556 -1.08 -1.64 7.74
C ARG A 556 -1.91 -2.30 6.65
N ASN A 557 -3.02 -2.97 7.03
CA ASN A 557 -3.89 -3.64 6.06
C ASN A 557 -4.61 -2.63 5.13
N ALA A 558 -5.09 -1.51 5.65
CA ALA A 558 -5.71 -0.46 4.84
C ALA A 558 -4.70 0.18 3.87
N VAL A 559 -3.48 0.47 4.34
CA VAL A 559 -2.36 0.95 3.50
C VAL A 559 -2.03 -0.07 2.41
N ALA A 560 -2.00 -1.35 2.75
CA ALA A 560 -1.71 -2.42 1.82
C ALA A 560 -2.77 -2.54 0.72
N ILE A 561 -4.07 -2.37 1.04
CA ILE A 561 -5.14 -2.31 0.04
C ILE A 561 -4.90 -1.16 -0.96
N ARG A 562 -4.60 0.05 -0.46
CA ARG A 562 -4.31 1.21 -1.33
C ARG A 562 -3.13 0.94 -2.27
N LYS A 563 -2.05 0.34 -1.76
CA LYS A 563 -0.87 0.01 -2.57
C LYS A 563 -1.11 -1.14 -3.56
N SER A 564 -1.97 -2.09 -3.24
CA SER A 564 -2.30 -3.22 -4.12
C SER A 564 -3.24 -2.83 -5.27
N LEU A 565 -4.07 -1.78 -5.10
CA LEU A 565 -5.05 -1.32 -6.07
C LEU A 565 -4.81 0.15 -6.45
N PRO A 566 -3.97 0.43 -7.47
CA PRO A 566 -3.60 1.79 -7.87
C PRO A 566 -4.77 2.70 -8.27
N VAL A 567 -5.93 2.13 -8.64
CA VAL A 567 -7.17 2.88 -8.92
C VAL A 567 -7.59 3.79 -7.76
N PHE A 568 -7.15 3.50 -6.53
CA PHE A 568 -7.41 4.36 -5.37
C PHE A 568 -6.64 5.68 -5.37
N THR A 569 -5.58 5.82 -6.16
CA THR A 569 -4.88 7.11 -6.31
C THR A 569 -5.55 7.97 -7.38
N ASP A 570 -5.55 7.51 -8.64
CA ASP A 570 -5.92 8.34 -9.79
C ASP A 570 -7.28 7.98 -10.43
N GLY A 571 -7.95 6.92 -9.96
CA GLY A 571 -9.25 6.52 -10.49
C GLY A 571 -10.34 7.55 -10.20
N THR A 572 -11.27 7.70 -11.15
CA THR A 572 -12.46 8.54 -11.02
C THR A 572 -13.27 8.18 -9.77
N TYR A 573 -14.03 9.12 -9.21
CA TYR A 573 -14.76 8.93 -7.96
C TYR A 573 -16.25 9.19 -8.16
N ARG A 574 -17.09 8.22 -7.75
CA ARG A 574 -18.55 8.33 -7.82
C ARG A 574 -19.20 7.83 -6.54
N PRO A 575 -19.59 8.72 -5.61
CA PRO A 575 -20.25 8.33 -4.37
C PRO A 575 -21.73 7.98 -4.57
N PHE A 576 -22.25 7.09 -3.72
CA PHE A 576 -23.66 6.79 -3.60
C PHE A 576 -23.98 6.25 -2.19
N ALA A 577 -25.25 6.37 -1.79
CA ALA A 577 -25.73 5.87 -0.51
C ALA A 577 -26.73 4.73 -0.72
N VAL A 578 -26.68 3.73 0.16
CA VAL A 578 -27.68 2.65 0.22
C VAL A 578 -28.39 2.75 1.56
N GLY A 579 -29.65 3.19 1.51
CA GLY A 579 -30.38 3.52 2.73
C GLY A 579 -29.72 4.64 3.52
N ARG A 580 -29.80 4.56 4.86
CA ARG A 580 -29.30 5.60 5.77
C ARG A 580 -27.86 5.34 6.23
N ASP A 581 -27.47 4.07 6.32
CA ASP A 581 -26.25 3.66 7.06
C ASP A 581 -25.09 3.23 6.17
N VAL A 582 -25.34 2.94 4.88
CA VAL A 582 -24.31 2.41 3.99
C VAL A 582 -23.81 3.49 3.04
N PHE A 583 -22.58 3.94 3.29
CA PHE A 583 -21.84 4.83 2.39
C PHE A 583 -21.06 3.99 1.40
N SER A 584 -21.08 4.37 0.13
CA SER A 584 -20.47 3.60 -0.94
C SER A 584 -19.92 4.50 -2.03
N PHE A 585 -18.94 4.00 -2.77
CA PHE A 585 -18.42 4.72 -3.92
C PHE A 585 -17.70 3.79 -4.90
N TRP A 586 -17.69 4.21 -6.16
CA TRP A 586 -16.90 3.60 -7.22
C TRP A 586 -15.58 4.34 -7.40
N ARG A 587 -14.53 3.56 -7.65
CA ARG A 587 -13.23 4.01 -8.15
C ARG A 587 -12.95 3.30 -9.46
N GLU A 588 -12.82 4.06 -10.54
CA GLU A 588 -12.71 3.49 -11.90
C GLU A 588 -11.61 4.18 -12.71
N ASP A 589 -10.79 3.36 -13.36
CA ASP A 589 -9.85 3.78 -14.41
C ASP A 589 -10.02 2.89 -15.66
N ALA A 590 -9.11 2.97 -16.63
CA ALA A 590 -9.21 2.20 -17.87
C ALA A 590 -9.08 0.68 -17.68
N GLU A 591 -8.45 0.23 -16.59
CA GLU A 591 -8.05 -1.17 -16.35
C GLU A 591 -8.81 -1.81 -15.18
N SER A 592 -9.27 -1.00 -14.22
CA SER A 592 -9.84 -1.46 -12.95
C SER A 592 -11.12 -0.72 -12.59
N LYS A 593 -12.09 -1.47 -12.03
CA LYS A 593 -13.33 -0.94 -11.46
C LYS A 593 -13.50 -1.51 -10.06
N VAL A 594 -13.51 -0.64 -9.04
CA VAL A 594 -13.60 -1.06 -7.64
C VAL A 594 -14.75 -0.36 -6.94
N CYS A 595 -15.60 -1.12 -6.24
CA CYS A 595 -16.65 -0.59 -5.38
C CYS A 595 -16.26 -0.76 -3.92
N VAL A 596 -16.30 0.32 -3.15
CA VAL A 596 -16.12 0.28 -1.69
C VAL A 596 -17.49 0.43 -1.04
N LEU A 597 -17.82 -0.46 -0.11
CA LEU A 597 -19.07 -0.42 0.67
C LEU A 597 -18.72 -0.38 2.16
N VAL A 598 -19.36 0.52 2.90
CA VAL A 598 -19.16 0.69 4.34
C VAL A 598 -20.49 0.85 5.04
N ASN A 599 -20.80 -0.09 5.95
CA ASN A 599 -21.93 0.02 6.87
C ASN A 599 -21.48 0.69 8.18
N ALA A 600 -22.01 1.86 8.51
CA ALA A 600 -21.72 2.53 9.79
C ALA A 600 -22.71 2.17 10.92
N SER A 601 -23.72 1.33 10.66
CA SER A 601 -24.66 0.90 11.69
C SER A 601 -24.00 0.03 12.75
N LEU A 602 -24.51 0.10 13.98
CA LEU A 602 -24.08 -0.73 15.12
C LEU A 602 -24.99 -1.94 15.37
N ASP A 603 -26.16 -1.97 14.74
CA ASP A 603 -27.21 -2.94 15.03
C ASP A 603 -27.97 -3.43 13.79
N VAL A 604 -27.81 -2.78 12.63
CA VAL A 604 -28.46 -3.14 11.37
C VAL A 604 -27.45 -3.75 10.40
N ASP A 605 -27.71 -4.99 10.00
CA ASP A 605 -27.07 -5.62 8.84
C ASP A 605 -27.72 -5.16 7.53
N HIS A 606 -26.93 -5.12 6.45
CA HIS A 606 -27.38 -4.68 5.14
C HIS A 606 -27.00 -5.71 4.08
N THR A 607 -27.89 -5.95 3.12
CA THR A 607 -27.55 -6.66 1.88
C THR A 607 -27.61 -5.67 0.73
N VAL A 608 -26.45 -5.38 0.14
CA VAL A 608 -26.31 -4.43 -0.96
C VAL A 608 -26.23 -5.19 -2.28
N THR A 609 -26.91 -4.71 -3.31
CA THR A 609 -26.80 -5.26 -4.67
C THR A 609 -26.08 -4.25 -5.55
N ILE A 610 -25.01 -4.68 -6.23
CA ILE A 610 -24.25 -3.85 -7.16
C ILE A 610 -24.29 -4.45 -8.58
N PRO A 611 -24.38 -3.62 -9.63
CA PRO A 611 -24.26 -4.10 -11.01
C PRO A 611 -22.83 -4.54 -11.31
N LEU A 612 -22.68 -5.61 -12.10
CA LEU A 612 -21.37 -6.11 -12.51
C LEU A 612 -20.94 -5.67 -13.91
N ASP A 613 -21.86 -5.15 -14.73
CA ASP A 613 -21.58 -4.74 -16.11
C ASP A 613 -20.88 -5.82 -16.96
N GLY A 614 -21.19 -7.10 -16.68
CA GLY A 614 -20.58 -8.25 -17.35
C GLY A 614 -19.16 -8.63 -16.86
N LEU A 615 -18.69 -8.02 -15.78
CA LEU A 615 -17.43 -8.34 -15.11
C LEU A 615 -17.62 -9.42 -14.02
N GLU A 616 -16.52 -10.07 -13.63
CA GLU A 616 -16.45 -10.87 -12.41
C GLU A 616 -16.10 -9.97 -11.22
N VAL A 617 -16.32 -10.47 -10.00
CA VAL A 617 -16.10 -9.70 -8.78
C VAL A 617 -15.45 -10.53 -7.69
N ASP A 618 -14.43 -9.96 -7.05
CA ASP A 618 -13.81 -10.47 -5.83
C ASP A 618 -14.02 -9.48 -4.68
N ASP A 619 -14.44 -9.95 -3.50
CA ASP A 619 -14.35 -9.14 -2.26
C ASP A 619 -12.98 -9.35 -1.61
N VAL A 620 -12.12 -8.34 -1.71
CA VAL A 620 -10.75 -8.46 -1.20
C VAL A 620 -10.68 -8.30 0.32
N VAL A 621 -11.69 -7.72 0.97
CA VAL A 621 -11.72 -7.57 2.44
C VAL A 621 -12.11 -8.89 3.09
N SER A 622 -13.29 -9.42 2.76
CA SER A 622 -13.76 -10.66 3.38
C SER A 622 -13.09 -11.90 2.80
N GLY A 623 -12.68 -11.84 1.53
CA GLY A 623 -12.23 -13.01 0.76
C GLY A 623 -13.34 -13.99 0.43
N LYS A 624 -14.60 -13.67 0.76
CA LYS A 624 -15.77 -14.46 0.39
C LYS A 624 -16.29 -13.97 -0.96
N GLU A 625 -16.72 -14.89 -1.79
CA GLU A 625 -17.36 -14.50 -3.03
C GLU A 625 -18.73 -13.87 -2.78
N PRO A 626 -19.03 -12.75 -3.46
CA PRO A 626 -20.39 -12.23 -3.53
C PRO A 626 -21.34 -13.22 -4.21
N GLU A 627 -22.61 -13.23 -3.79
CA GLU A 627 -23.64 -14.02 -4.48
C GLU A 627 -23.99 -13.32 -5.80
N VAL A 628 -23.62 -13.92 -6.93
CA VAL A 628 -23.87 -13.36 -8.27
C VAL A 628 -25.13 -13.96 -8.90
N ALA A 629 -26.08 -13.09 -9.26
CA ALA A 629 -27.31 -13.46 -9.98
C ALA A 629 -27.76 -12.29 -10.88
N ASP A 630 -28.32 -12.60 -12.06
CA ASP A 630 -28.92 -11.63 -12.98
C ASP A 630 -28.01 -10.42 -13.31
N GLY A 631 -26.70 -10.66 -13.47
CA GLY A 631 -25.72 -9.62 -13.81
C GLY A 631 -25.37 -8.66 -12.67
N SER A 632 -25.75 -9.00 -11.44
CA SER A 632 -25.47 -8.24 -10.23
C SER A 632 -24.85 -9.11 -9.14
N ALA A 633 -24.10 -8.50 -8.23
CA ALA A 633 -23.57 -9.15 -7.05
C ALA A 633 -24.27 -8.66 -5.79
N ARG A 634 -24.70 -9.60 -4.93
CA ARG A 634 -25.26 -9.34 -3.62
C ARG A 634 -24.19 -9.54 -2.55
N VAL A 635 -24.03 -8.52 -1.71
CA VAL A 635 -23.00 -8.47 -0.67
C VAL A 635 -23.66 -8.21 0.67
N PHE A 636 -23.38 -9.10 1.63
CA PHE A 636 -23.87 -8.99 2.98
C PHE A 636 -22.86 -8.23 3.87
N LEU A 637 -23.33 -7.21 4.57
CA LEU A 637 -22.56 -6.37 5.47
C LEU A 637 -23.14 -6.47 6.88
N TRP A 638 -22.34 -7.01 7.80
CA TRP A 638 -22.63 -6.93 9.24
C TRP A 638 -22.65 -5.46 9.72
N PRO A 639 -23.14 -5.17 10.93
CA PRO A 639 -22.86 -3.89 11.60
C PRO A 639 -21.35 -3.60 11.61
N LEU A 640 -20.96 -2.37 11.26
CA LEU A 640 -19.56 -1.98 11.00
C LEU A 640 -18.84 -2.81 9.91
N GLY A 641 -19.60 -3.53 9.09
CA GLY A 641 -19.11 -4.35 7.99
C GLY A 641 -18.66 -3.52 6.79
N THR A 642 -17.62 -3.99 6.13
CA THR A 642 -17.02 -3.33 4.96
C THR A 642 -16.76 -4.33 3.85
N ALA A 643 -16.88 -3.91 2.59
CA ALA A 643 -16.45 -4.69 1.44
C ALA A 643 -15.65 -3.81 0.46
N VAL A 644 -14.65 -4.41 -0.18
CA VAL A 644 -13.95 -3.80 -1.31
C VAL A 644 -14.04 -4.78 -2.47
N LEU A 645 -14.90 -4.45 -3.41
CA LEU A 645 -15.29 -5.31 -4.51
C LEU A 645 -14.46 -4.92 -5.74
N ASN A 646 -13.51 -5.75 -6.11
CA ASN A 646 -12.71 -5.57 -7.31
C ASN A 646 -13.43 -6.22 -8.50
N LEU A 647 -13.99 -5.40 -9.39
CA LEU A 647 -14.64 -5.87 -10.60
C LEU A 647 -13.62 -5.93 -11.72
N HIS A 648 -13.55 -7.07 -12.39
CA HIS A 648 -12.51 -7.34 -13.37
C HIS A 648 -12.96 -8.32 -14.45
N LYS A 649 -12.19 -8.36 -15.55
CA LYS A 649 -12.29 -9.47 -16.51
C LYS A 649 -11.74 -10.75 -15.88
N ARG A 650 -12.32 -11.90 -16.24
CA ARG A 650 -11.91 -13.24 -15.75
C ARG A 650 -10.43 -13.53 -15.95
N GLN A 651 -9.90 -13.13 -17.10
CA GLN A 651 -8.50 -13.32 -17.45
C GLN A 651 -7.84 -11.95 -17.54
N ARG A 652 -6.76 -11.77 -16.76
CA ARG A 652 -6.01 -10.51 -16.64
C ARG A 652 -4.60 -10.70 -17.17
N LEU A 653 -3.66 -11.07 -16.30
CA LEU A 653 -2.26 -11.30 -16.66
C LEU A 653 -1.97 -12.79 -16.89
N GLN A 654 -2.87 -13.68 -16.48
CA GLN A 654 -2.65 -15.12 -16.46
C GLN A 654 -2.87 -15.79 -17.83
N LYS A 655 -2.04 -16.81 -18.13
CA LYS A 655 -2.23 -17.74 -19.25
C LYS A 655 -3.16 -18.90 -18.82
N PRO A 656 -4.33 -19.07 -19.43
CA PRO A 656 -5.35 -20.03 -18.98
C PRO A 656 -4.83 -21.47 -18.87
N MET A 657 -5.28 -22.18 -17.84
CA MET A 657 -5.02 -23.61 -17.67
C MET A 657 -6.22 -24.42 -18.11
N GLU A 658 -5.99 -25.53 -18.82
CA GLU A 658 -7.05 -26.45 -19.23
C GLU A 658 -7.50 -27.32 -18.06
N ARG A 659 -8.77 -27.71 -18.05
CA ARG A 659 -9.29 -28.61 -17.02
C ARG A 659 -8.49 -29.92 -17.02
N GLY A 660 -8.05 -30.38 -15.86
CA GLY A 660 -7.30 -31.63 -15.77
C GLY A 660 -6.91 -32.04 -14.35
N MET A 661 -6.43 -33.28 -14.24
CA MET A 661 -5.82 -33.82 -13.03
C MET A 661 -4.29 -33.85 -13.18
N GLY A 662 -3.58 -33.61 -12.08
CA GLY A 662 -2.13 -33.72 -12.05
C GLY A 662 -1.57 -34.41 -10.83
N VAL A 663 -0.30 -34.79 -10.93
CA VAL A 663 0.46 -35.46 -9.86
C VAL A 663 1.66 -34.60 -9.45
N VAL A 664 1.82 -34.40 -8.15
CA VAL A 664 3.00 -33.79 -7.53
C VAL A 664 4.01 -34.89 -7.23
N CYS A 665 5.15 -34.86 -7.91
CA CYS A 665 6.26 -35.78 -7.66
C CYS A 665 7.58 -35.20 -8.17
N HIS A 666 8.61 -35.12 -7.32
CA HIS A 666 9.92 -34.64 -7.75
C HIS A 666 10.71 -35.73 -8.49
N VAL A 667 11.60 -35.32 -9.40
CA VAL A 667 12.42 -36.24 -10.23
C VAL A 667 13.22 -37.21 -9.36
N THR A 668 13.77 -36.75 -8.23
CA THR A 668 14.55 -37.61 -7.33
C THR A 668 13.73 -38.71 -6.67
N SER A 669 12.41 -38.55 -6.60
CA SER A 669 11.49 -39.52 -6.03
C SER A 669 11.02 -40.59 -7.03
N LEU A 670 11.39 -40.46 -8.31
CA LEU A 670 11.06 -41.48 -9.30
C LEU A 670 11.91 -42.74 -9.09
N PRO A 671 11.34 -43.95 -9.29
CA PRO A 671 12.10 -45.19 -9.23
C PRO A 671 13.16 -45.21 -10.34
N ASN A 672 14.34 -45.74 -10.02
CA ASN A 672 15.45 -45.89 -10.96
C ASN A 672 15.87 -47.36 -11.10
N PRO A 673 15.13 -48.19 -11.88
CA PRO A 673 15.43 -49.62 -12.01
C PRO A 673 16.82 -49.90 -12.60
N GLY A 674 17.33 -48.98 -13.44
CA GLY A 674 18.67 -49.06 -14.01
C GLY A 674 19.79 -48.83 -13.00
N ARG A 675 19.49 -48.21 -11.85
CA ARG A 675 20.41 -47.95 -10.73
C ARG A 675 19.69 -48.09 -9.38
N PRO A 676 19.41 -49.32 -8.91
CA PRO A 676 18.69 -49.54 -7.67
C PRO A 676 19.32 -48.83 -6.46
N GLY A 677 18.51 -48.15 -5.65
CA GLY A 677 18.94 -47.39 -4.47
C GLY A 677 19.55 -46.02 -4.77
N LYS A 678 19.62 -45.59 -6.03
CA LYS A 678 19.98 -44.22 -6.42
C LYS A 678 18.71 -43.41 -6.75
N PRO A 679 18.73 -42.08 -6.54
CA PRO A 679 17.60 -41.22 -6.88
C PRO A 679 17.18 -41.33 -8.36
N GLY A 680 15.92 -40.99 -8.61
CA GLY A 680 15.42 -40.82 -9.97
C GLY A 680 16.17 -39.72 -10.73
N THR A 681 16.23 -39.87 -12.05
CA THR A 681 16.95 -38.98 -12.96
C THR A 681 16.07 -38.61 -14.15
N LEU A 682 16.51 -37.63 -14.93
CA LEU A 682 16.08 -37.41 -16.30
C LEU A 682 16.36 -38.68 -17.14
N GLY A 683 15.84 -38.74 -18.37
CA GLY A 683 15.94 -39.93 -19.21
C GLY A 683 14.92 -41.01 -18.82
N ASP A 684 15.34 -42.27 -18.81
CA ASP A 684 14.43 -43.43 -18.69
C ASP A 684 13.44 -43.35 -17.50
N PRO A 685 13.83 -42.94 -16.27
CA PRO A 685 12.90 -42.83 -15.16
C PRO A 685 11.81 -41.79 -15.41
N ALA A 686 12.19 -40.62 -15.94
CA ALA A 686 11.25 -39.55 -16.27
C ALA A 686 10.33 -39.93 -17.43
N TYR A 687 10.85 -40.57 -18.49
CA TYR A 687 10.03 -41.01 -19.63
C TYR A 687 9.00 -42.06 -19.21
N ARG A 688 9.39 -43.05 -18.40
CA ARG A 688 8.46 -44.06 -17.87
C ARG A 688 7.40 -43.44 -16.96
N PHE A 689 7.76 -42.44 -16.17
CA PHE A 689 6.79 -41.72 -15.35
C PHE A 689 5.81 -40.90 -16.20
N ILE A 690 6.28 -40.26 -17.27
CA ILE A 690 5.42 -39.57 -18.23
C ILE A 690 4.45 -40.55 -18.90
N ASP A 691 4.93 -41.72 -19.34
CA ASP A 691 4.07 -42.75 -19.93
C ASP A 691 3.01 -43.23 -18.93
N TYR A 692 3.39 -43.39 -17.66
CA TYR A 692 2.46 -43.72 -16.57
C TYR A 692 1.37 -42.66 -16.40
N LEU A 693 1.75 -41.37 -16.34
CA LEU A 693 0.80 -40.25 -16.24
C LEU A 693 -0.12 -40.16 -17.47
N ALA A 694 0.43 -40.31 -18.67
CA ALA A 694 -0.34 -40.25 -19.91
C ALA A 694 -1.35 -41.42 -19.99
N ALA A 695 -0.94 -42.63 -19.59
CA ALA A 695 -1.82 -43.79 -19.54
C ALA A 695 -2.90 -43.68 -18.46
N GLY A 696 -2.61 -42.99 -17.36
CA GLY A 696 -3.58 -42.66 -16.30
C GLY A 696 -4.50 -41.48 -16.64
N GLY A 697 -4.29 -40.80 -17.77
CA GLY A 697 -5.10 -39.64 -18.17
C GLY A 697 -4.76 -38.34 -17.43
N GLN A 698 -3.59 -38.25 -16.81
CA GLN A 698 -3.15 -37.03 -16.13
C GLN A 698 -2.60 -36.02 -17.14
N ARG A 699 -3.01 -34.76 -16.96
CA ARG A 699 -2.61 -33.64 -17.81
C ARG A 699 -1.42 -32.87 -17.25
N TYR A 700 -1.21 -32.92 -15.93
CA TYR A 700 -0.19 -32.11 -15.27
C TYR A 700 0.78 -32.96 -14.45
N TRP A 701 2.07 -32.65 -14.56
CA TRP A 701 3.11 -33.13 -13.66
C TRP A 701 3.74 -31.93 -12.95
N GLN A 702 3.54 -31.82 -11.64
CA GLN A 702 4.21 -30.80 -10.85
C GLN A 702 5.53 -31.33 -10.29
N VAL A 703 6.61 -30.64 -10.62
CA VAL A 703 7.98 -30.93 -10.22
C VAL A 703 8.46 -29.80 -9.32
N LEU A 704 9.02 -30.16 -8.17
CA LEU A 704 9.73 -29.21 -7.29
C LEU A 704 10.96 -28.60 -8.01
N PRO A 705 11.67 -27.61 -7.44
CA PRO A 705 12.69 -26.89 -8.20
C PRO A 705 13.78 -27.83 -8.74
N VAL A 706 14.06 -27.75 -10.04
CA VAL A 706 15.10 -28.56 -10.71
C VAL A 706 16.48 -27.90 -10.64
N ASN A 707 16.62 -26.90 -9.78
CA ASN A 707 17.84 -26.15 -9.53
C ASN A 707 18.80 -26.93 -8.60
N PRO A 708 20.11 -26.64 -8.65
CA PRO A 708 21.09 -27.26 -7.75
C PRO A 708 20.68 -27.09 -6.29
N THR A 709 20.88 -28.11 -5.47
CA THR A 709 20.51 -28.08 -4.05
C THR A 709 21.59 -27.42 -3.19
N ASP A 710 21.23 -27.09 -1.95
CA ASP A 710 22.21 -26.80 -0.90
C ASP A 710 22.94 -28.07 -0.43
N HIS A 711 23.75 -27.92 0.63
CA HIS A 711 24.50 -29.02 1.23
C HIS A 711 23.63 -30.00 2.05
N PHE A 712 22.36 -29.67 2.31
CA PHE A 712 21.38 -30.53 2.94
C PHE A 712 20.50 -31.28 1.92
N GLY A 713 20.65 -30.98 0.62
CA GLY A 713 19.86 -31.58 -0.45
C GLY A 713 18.54 -30.84 -0.74
N SER A 714 18.35 -29.63 -0.19
CA SER A 714 17.13 -28.85 -0.42
C SER A 714 17.15 -28.14 -1.79
N PRO A 715 16.14 -28.35 -2.64
CA PRO A 715 16.00 -27.63 -3.91
C PRO A 715 15.52 -26.18 -3.71
N TYR A 716 15.04 -25.82 -2.51
CA TYR A 716 14.55 -24.48 -2.19
C TYR A 716 15.65 -23.51 -1.70
N ALA A 717 16.84 -24.03 -1.37
CA ALA A 717 17.99 -23.25 -0.92
C ALA A 717 19.17 -23.35 -1.91
N GLY A 718 18.86 -23.43 -3.20
CA GLY A 718 19.84 -23.80 -4.22
C GLY A 718 20.99 -22.83 -4.46
N LEU A 719 22.08 -23.35 -5.05
CA LEU A 719 23.28 -22.59 -5.41
C LEU A 719 23.07 -21.62 -6.58
N SER A 720 21.96 -21.76 -7.31
CA SER A 720 21.56 -20.84 -8.37
C SER A 720 20.07 -20.86 -8.61
N ALA A 721 19.45 -19.71 -8.87
CA ALA A 721 18.07 -19.62 -9.34
C ALA A 721 17.90 -19.95 -10.84
N PHE A 722 19.00 -20.05 -11.60
CA PHE A 722 18.98 -20.22 -13.06
C PHE A 722 19.52 -21.58 -13.52
N ALA A 723 20.57 -22.08 -12.86
CA ALA A 723 21.22 -23.33 -13.25
C ALA A 723 20.31 -24.54 -13.02
N GLY A 724 20.56 -25.60 -13.79
CA GLY A 724 19.96 -26.91 -13.59
C GLY A 724 20.79 -27.80 -12.67
N ASN A 725 20.11 -28.67 -11.92
CA ASN A 725 20.76 -29.64 -11.04
C ASN A 725 21.34 -30.79 -11.87
N VAL A 726 22.67 -30.80 -11.98
CA VAL A 726 23.41 -31.81 -12.73
C VAL A 726 23.24 -33.23 -12.15
N ALA A 727 22.92 -33.35 -10.86
CA ALA A 727 22.64 -34.64 -10.22
C ALA A 727 21.35 -35.30 -10.76
N LEU A 728 20.48 -34.54 -11.42
CA LEU A 728 19.28 -35.09 -12.06
C LEU A 728 19.58 -35.71 -13.42
N MET A 729 20.71 -35.42 -14.07
CA MET A 729 20.95 -35.89 -15.44
C MET A 729 21.09 -37.41 -15.54
N TRP A 730 20.54 -37.98 -16.60
CA TRP A 730 20.78 -39.37 -16.96
C TRP A 730 22.26 -39.60 -17.25
N GLY A 731 22.84 -40.65 -16.67
CA GLY A 731 24.22 -41.04 -16.93
C GLY A 731 25.29 -40.26 -16.15
N TYR A 732 24.92 -39.29 -15.31
CA TYR A 732 25.88 -38.59 -14.44
C TYR A 732 26.38 -39.52 -13.31
N ASP A 733 27.65 -39.46 -12.95
CA ASP A 733 28.23 -40.16 -11.79
C ASP A 733 28.81 -39.19 -10.74
N GLU A 734 28.80 -39.62 -9.47
CA GLU A 734 29.25 -38.83 -8.31
C GLU A 734 30.79 -38.64 -8.28
N GLU A 735 31.55 -39.43 -9.05
CA GLU A 735 33.01 -39.35 -9.14
C GLU A 735 33.48 -38.30 -10.17
N GLY A 736 32.54 -37.57 -10.78
CA GLY A 736 32.83 -36.49 -11.71
C GLY A 736 33.17 -36.99 -13.12
N GLY A 737 32.84 -38.24 -13.46
CA GLY A 737 32.75 -38.72 -14.82
C GLY A 737 31.49 -38.14 -15.48
N THR A 738 31.68 -37.28 -16.47
CA THR A 738 30.59 -36.94 -17.38
C THR A 738 30.49 -38.05 -18.40
N ALA A 739 29.49 -38.93 -18.30
CA ALA A 739 29.26 -39.98 -19.31
C ALA A 739 28.84 -39.42 -20.68
N PHE A 740 28.62 -38.10 -20.79
CA PHE A 740 28.28 -37.41 -22.02
C PHE A 740 29.53 -36.97 -22.80
N SER A 741 29.46 -37.11 -24.12
CA SER A 741 30.53 -36.70 -25.02
C SER A 741 30.57 -35.18 -25.20
N ALA A 742 31.77 -34.58 -25.22
CA ALA A 742 31.98 -33.15 -25.50
C ALA A 742 31.91 -32.81 -27.00
N ASP A 743 31.45 -33.74 -27.85
CA ASP A 743 31.34 -33.54 -29.30
C ASP A 743 30.45 -32.35 -29.69
N PHE A 744 29.59 -31.88 -28.78
CA PHE A 744 28.72 -30.73 -29.02
C PHE A 744 29.44 -29.37 -28.93
N GLU A 745 30.66 -29.27 -28.39
CA GLU A 745 31.31 -27.96 -28.14
C GLU A 745 31.55 -27.13 -29.42
N GLY A 746 31.62 -27.79 -30.59
CA GLY A 746 31.75 -27.14 -31.90
C GLY A 746 30.41 -26.81 -32.59
N THR A 747 29.29 -27.22 -32.01
CA THR A 747 27.97 -27.12 -32.64
C THR A 747 27.42 -25.69 -32.62
N ARG A 748 26.37 -25.44 -33.39
CA ARG A 748 25.68 -24.14 -33.36
C ARG A 748 24.82 -24.04 -32.10
N GLU A 749 24.16 -25.12 -31.74
CA GLU A 749 23.27 -25.26 -30.59
C GLU A 749 23.99 -24.92 -29.29
N TYR A 750 25.23 -25.40 -29.11
CA TYR A 750 26.03 -25.05 -27.94
C TYR A 750 26.42 -23.56 -27.92
N ARG A 751 26.83 -22.99 -29.07
CA ARG A 751 27.19 -21.57 -29.16
C ARG A 751 25.99 -20.66 -28.90
N ASP A 752 24.83 -21.00 -29.45
CA ASP A 752 23.59 -20.27 -29.25
C ASP A 752 23.18 -20.37 -27.76
N PHE A 753 23.29 -21.55 -27.13
CA PHE A 753 23.07 -21.69 -25.68
C PHE A 753 24.00 -20.81 -24.84
N LEU A 754 25.30 -20.80 -25.14
CA LEU A 754 26.26 -19.95 -24.42
C LEU A 754 25.88 -18.46 -24.56
N GLN A 755 25.56 -18.01 -25.78
CA GLN A 755 25.22 -16.61 -26.04
C GLN A 755 23.91 -16.20 -25.36
N GLU A 756 22.88 -17.05 -25.41
CA GLU A 756 21.57 -16.74 -24.83
C GLU A 756 21.58 -16.73 -23.29
N ASN A 757 22.52 -17.46 -22.68
CA ASN A 757 22.57 -17.68 -21.23
C ASN A 757 23.80 -17.05 -20.56
N GLU A 758 24.65 -16.34 -21.31
CA GLU A 758 25.93 -15.80 -20.86
C GLU A 758 25.83 -15.07 -19.51
N GLU A 759 24.80 -14.22 -19.37
CA GLU A 759 24.60 -13.35 -18.21
C GLU A 759 24.45 -14.10 -16.87
N TRP A 760 23.92 -15.33 -16.86
CA TRP A 760 23.80 -16.15 -15.64
C TRP A 760 24.76 -17.35 -15.63
N LEU A 761 25.04 -17.90 -16.82
CA LEU A 761 25.82 -19.13 -16.98
C LEU A 761 27.28 -18.91 -16.63
N ILE A 762 27.91 -17.84 -17.12
CA ILE A 762 29.33 -17.57 -16.86
C ILE A 762 29.57 -17.26 -15.37
N PRO A 763 28.76 -16.43 -14.69
CA PRO A 763 28.85 -16.28 -13.24
C PRO A 763 28.67 -17.60 -12.49
N TYR A 764 27.65 -18.41 -12.81
CA TYR A 764 27.41 -19.69 -12.14
C TYR A 764 28.58 -20.68 -12.34
N ALA A 765 29.07 -20.81 -13.57
CA ALA A 765 30.21 -21.67 -13.89
C ALA A 765 31.48 -21.24 -13.13
N THR A 766 31.71 -19.93 -13.05
CA THR A 766 32.83 -19.37 -12.28
C THR A 766 32.67 -19.63 -10.78
N PHE A 767 31.46 -19.43 -10.25
CA PHE A 767 31.13 -19.69 -8.86
C PHE A 767 31.39 -21.15 -8.48
N ARG A 768 30.90 -22.10 -9.28
CA ARG A 768 31.11 -23.55 -9.04
C ARG A 768 32.58 -23.95 -9.17
N ALA A 769 33.30 -23.42 -10.16
CA ALA A 769 34.74 -23.65 -10.32
C ALA A 769 35.53 -23.23 -9.07
N ILE A 770 35.23 -22.06 -8.51
CA ILE A 770 35.85 -21.58 -7.28
C ILE A 770 35.39 -22.41 -6.08
N LYS A 771 34.08 -22.64 -5.94
CA LYS A 771 33.50 -23.36 -4.79
C LYS A 771 34.09 -24.76 -4.63
N ARG A 772 34.26 -25.51 -5.72
CA ARG A 772 34.93 -26.82 -5.71
C ARG A 772 36.38 -26.72 -5.22
N ARG A 773 37.13 -25.73 -5.70
CA ARG A 773 38.53 -25.48 -5.27
C ARG A 773 38.64 -25.09 -3.81
N MET A 774 37.63 -24.42 -3.26
CA MET A 774 37.57 -23.99 -1.86
C MET A 774 37.00 -25.07 -0.92
N GLY A 775 36.71 -26.29 -1.42
CA GLY A 775 36.19 -27.39 -0.62
C GLY A 775 34.72 -27.21 -0.23
N GLU A 776 33.89 -26.71 -1.16
CA GLU A 776 32.45 -26.47 -0.99
C GLU A 776 32.08 -25.44 0.10
N LYS A 777 33.06 -24.68 0.62
CA LYS A 777 32.82 -23.58 1.56
C LYS A 777 31.97 -22.46 0.96
N SER A 778 31.27 -21.74 1.82
CA SER A 778 30.47 -20.57 1.47
C SER A 778 31.34 -19.46 0.89
N TRP A 779 30.84 -18.71 -0.09
CA TRP A 779 31.66 -17.69 -0.77
C TRP A 779 32.12 -16.53 0.14
N GLN A 780 31.38 -16.28 1.22
CA GLN A 780 31.73 -15.31 2.27
C GLN A 780 33.06 -15.67 2.96
N GLU A 781 33.43 -16.95 2.99
CA GLU A 781 34.66 -17.46 3.61
C GLU A 781 35.85 -17.47 2.63
N TRP A 782 35.62 -17.25 1.33
CA TRP A 782 36.69 -17.34 0.33
C TRP A 782 37.73 -16.22 0.51
N PRO A 783 38.96 -16.38 -0.03
CA PRO A 783 39.92 -15.28 -0.12
C PRO A 783 39.33 -14.06 -0.86
N LYS A 784 39.69 -12.84 -0.44
CA LYS A 784 39.13 -11.58 -1.01
C LYS A 784 39.11 -11.54 -2.55
N ARG A 785 40.14 -12.09 -3.21
CA ARG A 785 40.25 -12.14 -4.69
C ARG A 785 39.10 -12.88 -5.40
N TYR A 786 38.37 -13.74 -4.69
CA TYR A 786 37.26 -14.53 -5.23
C TYR A 786 35.90 -14.10 -4.69
N ARG A 787 35.85 -13.16 -3.74
CA ARG A 787 34.57 -12.73 -3.17
C ARG A 787 33.74 -11.92 -4.15
N GLU A 788 34.36 -11.29 -5.13
CA GLU A 788 33.68 -10.47 -6.14
C GLU A 788 33.81 -11.11 -7.51
N TYR A 789 32.69 -11.17 -8.23
CA TYR A 789 32.67 -11.62 -9.61
C TYR A 789 33.31 -10.58 -10.54
N SER A 790 34.02 -11.07 -11.56
CA SER A 790 34.44 -10.27 -12.72
C SER A 790 34.65 -11.18 -13.92
N ASP A 791 34.42 -10.67 -15.13
CA ASP A 791 34.67 -11.44 -16.36
C ASP A 791 36.12 -11.90 -16.47
N ARG A 792 37.06 -11.08 -15.98
CA ARG A 792 38.48 -11.44 -15.92
C ARG A 792 38.74 -12.68 -15.05
N LEU A 793 37.97 -12.86 -13.97
CA LEU A 793 38.10 -14.01 -13.10
C LEU A 793 37.63 -15.29 -13.81
N ALA A 794 36.51 -15.22 -14.54
CA ALA A 794 35.98 -16.32 -15.35
C ALA A 794 36.97 -16.80 -16.42
N HIS A 795 37.71 -15.86 -17.02
CA HIS A 795 38.69 -16.14 -18.08
C HIS A 795 40.12 -16.34 -17.56
N SER A 796 40.32 -16.43 -16.23
CA SER A 796 41.64 -16.63 -15.66
C SER A 796 42.21 -18.00 -16.07
N LYS A 797 43.54 -18.07 -16.30
CA LYS A 797 44.20 -19.34 -16.65
C LYS A 797 43.95 -20.45 -15.62
N GLU A 798 43.71 -20.05 -14.38
CA GLU A 798 43.40 -20.94 -13.28
C GLU A 798 41.99 -21.57 -13.41
N LEU A 799 40.96 -20.78 -13.75
CA LEU A 799 39.56 -21.22 -13.71
C LEU A 799 38.98 -21.57 -15.08
N ALA A 800 39.55 -21.09 -16.18
CA ALA A 800 38.92 -21.17 -17.51
C ALA A 800 38.58 -22.60 -17.97
N ALA A 801 39.38 -23.60 -17.61
CA ALA A 801 39.07 -24.99 -17.93
C ALA A 801 37.86 -25.52 -17.15
N ASP A 802 37.79 -25.21 -15.86
CA ASP A 802 36.67 -25.60 -15.00
C ASP A 802 35.38 -24.85 -15.40
N VAL A 803 35.49 -23.56 -15.73
CA VAL A 803 34.36 -22.75 -16.23
C VAL A 803 33.78 -23.32 -17.52
N ARG A 804 34.63 -23.65 -18.50
CA ARG A 804 34.17 -24.30 -19.74
C ARG A 804 33.49 -25.63 -19.47
N ARG A 805 34.04 -26.43 -18.56
CA ARG A 805 33.44 -27.71 -18.15
C ARG A 805 32.05 -27.50 -17.55
N GLU A 806 31.88 -26.56 -16.62
CA GLU A 806 30.55 -26.28 -16.04
C GLU A 806 29.56 -25.80 -17.09
N CYS A 807 29.99 -24.98 -18.07
CA CYS A 807 29.14 -24.56 -19.18
C CYS A 807 28.66 -25.74 -20.02
N ALA A 808 29.56 -26.67 -20.36
CA ALA A 808 29.23 -27.88 -21.10
C ALA A 808 28.25 -28.78 -20.34
N VAL A 809 28.42 -28.91 -19.02
CA VAL A 809 27.53 -29.70 -18.16
C VAL A 809 26.12 -29.08 -18.10
N GLN A 810 26.02 -27.75 -18.00
CA GLN A 810 24.73 -27.06 -17.99
C GLN A 810 24.02 -27.12 -19.36
N PHE A 811 24.76 -27.10 -20.46
CA PHE A 811 24.19 -27.34 -21.79
C PHE A 811 23.58 -28.74 -21.88
N GLU A 812 24.30 -29.77 -21.43
CA GLU A 812 23.81 -31.14 -21.45
C GLU A 812 22.57 -31.31 -20.56
N PHE A 813 22.54 -30.69 -19.38
CA PHE A 813 21.33 -30.64 -18.56
C PHE A 813 20.15 -30.05 -19.35
N MET A 814 20.38 -28.92 -20.03
CA MET A 814 19.33 -28.25 -20.80
C MET A 814 18.82 -29.07 -21.98
N ARG A 815 19.72 -29.80 -22.65
CA ARG A 815 19.34 -30.73 -23.70
C ARG A 815 18.43 -31.83 -23.16
N GLN A 816 18.86 -32.54 -22.09
CA GLN A 816 18.07 -33.62 -21.50
C GLN A 816 16.74 -33.12 -20.91
N TRP A 817 16.72 -31.97 -20.24
CA TRP A 817 15.49 -31.39 -19.72
C TRP A 817 14.53 -30.99 -20.85
N GLY A 818 15.06 -30.40 -21.92
CA GLY A 818 14.31 -30.08 -23.13
C GLY A 818 13.67 -31.31 -23.77
N GLU A 819 14.38 -32.44 -23.80
CA GLU A 819 13.87 -33.72 -24.29
C GLU A 819 12.74 -34.28 -23.41
N VAL A 820 12.91 -34.28 -22.08
CA VAL A 820 11.87 -34.68 -21.13
C VAL A 820 10.62 -33.82 -21.28
N ARG A 821 10.77 -32.49 -21.34
CA ARG A 821 9.65 -31.56 -21.53
C ARG A 821 8.96 -31.75 -22.88
N ALA A 822 9.72 -31.94 -23.95
CA ALA A 822 9.15 -32.19 -25.28
C ALA A 822 8.39 -33.53 -25.32
N TYR A 823 8.94 -34.57 -24.68
CA TYR A 823 8.30 -35.88 -24.56
C TYR A 823 7.01 -35.80 -23.75
N ALA A 824 7.02 -35.14 -22.59
CA ALA A 824 5.81 -34.88 -21.79
C ALA A 824 4.71 -34.21 -22.63
N ASN A 825 5.07 -33.12 -23.31
CA ASN A 825 4.15 -32.36 -24.14
C ASN A 825 3.58 -33.18 -25.31
N ALA A 826 4.39 -34.04 -25.94
CA ALA A 826 3.94 -34.92 -27.01
C ALA A 826 2.92 -35.97 -26.53
N HIS A 827 2.94 -36.32 -25.24
CA HIS A 827 2.00 -37.23 -24.59
C HIS A 827 0.84 -36.51 -23.88
N GLY A 828 0.68 -35.20 -24.09
CA GLY A 828 -0.40 -34.42 -23.49
C GLY A 828 -0.17 -34.00 -22.04
N VAL A 829 1.02 -34.28 -21.48
CA VAL A 829 1.39 -33.92 -20.10
C VAL A 829 2.14 -32.57 -20.09
N LYS A 830 1.65 -31.62 -19.29
CA LYS A 830 2.28 -30.31 -19.05
C LYS A 830 3.07 -30.32 -17.75
N ILE A 831 4.24 -29.71 -17.74
CA ILE A 831 5.08 -29.63 -16.54
C ILE A 831 4.81 -28.31 -15.80
N ILE A 832 4.41 -28.42 -14.54
CA ILE A 832 4.34 -27.30 -13.59
C ILE A 832 5.63 -27.31 -12.76
N GLY A 833 6.40 -26.23 -12.78
CA GLY A 833 7.61 -26.11 -11.98
C GLY A 833 7.41 -25.23 -10.76
N ASP A 834 7.99 -25.61 -9.63
CA ASP A 834 8.02 -24.75 -8.43
C ASP A 834 9.20 -23.79 -8.49
N MET A 835 8.95 -22.52 -8.17
CA MET A 835 9.96 -21.48 -8.11
C MET A 835 9.99 -20.85 -6.71
N PRO A 836 11.04 -21.12 -5.90
CA PRO A 836 11.18 -20.56 -4.56
C PRO A 836 11.17 -19.03 -4.62
N MET A 837 10.54 -18.34 -3.66
CA MET A 837 10.58 -16.87 -3.68
C MET A 837 12.01 -16.36 -3.53
N TYR A 838 12.72 -16.79 -2.49
CA TYR A 838 14.06 -16.32 -2.14
C TYR A 838 15.16 -17.18 -2.75
N VAL A 839 16.39 -16.66 -2.74
CA VAL A 839 17.60 -17.38 -3.14
C VAL A 839 18.53 -17.54 -1.95
N SER A 840 19.35 -18.59 -1.95
CA SER A 840 20.33 -18.82 -0.88
C SER A 840 21.36 -17.70 -0.79
N ALA A 841 21.78 -17.37 0.44
CA ALA A 841 22.89 -16.45 0.69
C ALA A 841 24.20 -16.98 0.06
N ASP A 842 24.38 -18.29 -0.02
CA ASP A 842 25.51 -18.96 -0.66
C ASP A 842 25.17 -19.40 -2.09
N SER A 843 24.79 -18.44 -2.93
CA SER A 843 24.44 -18.67 -4.34
C SER A 843 25.28 -17.83 -5.29
N SER A 844 25.37 -18.29 -6.54
CA SER A 844 25.99 -17.51 -7.62
C SER A 844 25.27 -16.19 -7.86
N ASP A 845 23.95 -16.13 -7.63
CA ASP A 845 23.12 -14.96 -7.84
C ASP A 845 23.51 -13.83 -6.88
N VAL A 846 23.53 -14.14 -5.57
CA VAL A 846 23.91 -13.18 -4.54
C VAL A 846 25.38 -12.80 -4.69
N TRP A 847 26.26 -13.75 -5.01
CA TRP A 847 27.69 -13.49 -5.20
C TRP A 847 27.98 -12.53 -6.37
N ALA A 848 27.32 -12.73 -7.51
CA ALA A 848 27.58 -11.95 -8.73
C ALA A 848 26.82 -10.62 -8.77
N GLU A 849 25.62 -10.54 -8.18
CA GLU A 849 24.71 -9.40 -8.33
C GLU A 849 24.19 -8.85 -6.99
N ARG A 850 25.09 -8.74 -6.01
CA ARG A 850 24.80 -8.26 -4.64
C ARG A 850 23.89 -7.04 -4.54
N LYS A 851 23.94 -6.11 -5.50
CA LYS A 851 23.14 -4.88 -5.51
C LYS A 851 21.62 -5.12 -5.41
N TYR A 852 21.15 -6.29 -5.82
CA TYR A 852 19.73 -6.66 -5.79
C TYR A 852 19.28 -7.29 -4.46
N PHE A 853 20.21 -7.60 -3.56
CA PHE A 853 19.95 -8.36 -2.34
C PHE A 853 20.34 -7.54 -1.10
N ALA A 854 19.63 -7.72 0.00
CA ALA A 854 19.91 -7.08 1.27
C ALA A 854 21.10 -7.76 1.98
N VAL A 855 22.31 -7.58 1.44
CA VAL A 855 23.57 -8.12 1.98
C VAL A 855 24.52 -7.01 2.42
N GLY A 856 25.30 -7.28 3.46
CA GLY A 856 26.36 -6.40 3.94
C GLY A 856 27.60 -6.40 3.04
N ALA A 857 28.54 -5.49 3.31
CA ALA A 857 29.82 -5.42 2.59
C ALA A 857 30.68 -6.69 2.75
N ASP A 858 30.47 -7.43 3.84
CA ASP A 858 31.08 -8.73 4.14
C ASP A 858 30.45 -9.90 3.37
N GLY A 859 29.28 -9.68 2.76
CA GLY A 859 28.54 -10.67 1.99
C GLY A 859 27.51 -11.48 2.77
N TYR A 860 27.35 -11.22 4.07
CA TYR A 860 26.29 -11.83 4.87
C TYR A 860 24.97 -11.08 4.71
N PRO A 861 23.81 -11.74 4.81
CA PRO A 861 22.52 -11.07 4.79
C PRO A 861 22.44 -9.98 5.86
N ALA A 862 22.15 -8.74 5.45
CA ALA A 862 21.79 -7.65 6.35
C ALA A 862 20.34 -7.77 6.81
N GLY A 863 19.46 -8.26 5.92
CA GLY A 863 18.07 -8.63 6.20
C GLY A 863 17.77 -10.04 5.69
N GLN A 864 17.19 -10.86 6.55
CA GLN A 864 16.90 -12.28 6.31
C GLN A 864 15.40 -12.51 6.19
N ALA A 865 15.00 -13.35 5.23
CA ALA A 865 13.64 -13.80 5.07
C ALA A 865 13.22 -14.76 6.19
N GLY A 866 11.95 -14.70 6.55
CA GLY A 866 11.34 -15.57 7.55
C GLY A 866 9.85 -15.29 7.68
N CYS A 867 9.26 -15.77 8.76
CA CYS A 867 7.89 -15.45 9.14
C CYS A 867 7.82 -15.08 10.63
N PRO A 868 6.88 -14.20 11.02
CA PRO A 868 6.62 -13.93 12.43
C PRO A 868 6.04 -15.18 13.12
N PRO A 869 5.98 -15.20 14.46
CA PRO A 869 5.21 -16.19 15.18
C PRO A 869 3.76 -16.28 14.71
N ASP A 870 3.28 -17.50 14.56
CA ASP A 870 1.90 -17.80 14.18
C ASP A 870 1.40 -19.09 14.89
N SER A 871 0.22 -19.58 14.51
CA SER A 871 -0.35 -20.81 15.07
C SER A 871 0.46 -22.07 14.73
N PHE A 872 1.33 -22.03 13.71
CA PHE A 872 2.16 -23.16 13.28
C PHE A 872 3.55 -23.14 13.94
N SER A 873 4.13 -21.96 14.16
CA SER A 873 5.42 -21.77 14.84
C SER A 873 5.32 -20.65 15.87
N ALA A 874 5.27 -21.02 17.15
CA ALA A 874 5.17 -20.08 18.27
C ALA A 874 6.36 -19.12 18.38
N ASP A 875 7.52 -19.49 17.83
CA ASP A 875 8.74 -18.67 17.81
C ASP A 875 8.98 -17.97 16.46
N GLY A 876 8.11 -18.22 15.46
CA GLY A 876 8.30 -17.83 14.06
C GLY A 876 9.33 -18.69 13.35
N GLN A 877 9.71 -18.31 12.12
CA GLN A 877 10.74 -19.02 11.35
C GLN A 877 11.78 -18.05 10.81
N LEU A 878 13.04 -18.50 10.80
CA LEU A 878 14.15 -17.82 10.16
C LEU A 878 14.69 -18.74 9.05
N TRP A 879 14.53 -18.34 7.80
CA TRP A 879 14.99 -19.13 6.65
C TRP A 879 16.44 -18.79 6.26
N GLY A 880 16.95 -17.65 6.69
CA GLY A 880 18.35 -17.24 6.49
C GLY A 880 18.69 -16.67 5.11
N ASN A 881 17.77 -16.76 4.15
CA ASN A 881 17.94 -16.20 2.81
C ASN A 881 17.91 -14.65 2.83
N PRO A 882 18.74 -13.94 2.04
CA PRO A 882 18.65 -12.49 1.94
C PRO A 882 17.33 -12.04 1.31
N THR A 883 16.75 -10.96 1.83
CA THR A 883 15.61 -10.27 1.19
C THR A 883 16.06 -9.45 -0.02
N TYR A 884 15.10 -8.97 -0.82
CA TYR A 884 15.37 -8.21 -2.04
C TYR A 884 15.44 -6.70 -1.80
N ARG A 885 16.25 -6.02 -2.61
CA ARG A 885 16.25 -4.55 -2.78
C ARG A 885 15.27 -4.16 -3.89
N TRP A 886 13.97 -4.20 -3.58
CA TRP A 886 12.91 -3.93 -4.56
C TRP A 886 12.96 -2.52 -5.14
N ASP A 887 13.47 -1.56 -4.39
CA ASP A 887 13.72 -0.19 -4.85
C ASP A 887 14.75 -0.15 -6.00
N VAL A 888 15.87 -0.88 -5.84
CA VAL A 888 16.91 -1.00 -6.87
C VAL A 888 16.38 -1.75 -8.09
N MET A 889 15.63 -2.84 -7.87
CA MET A 889 15.02 -3.61 -8.95
C MET A 889 13.97 -2.79 -9.70
N ARG A 890 13.12 -2.01 -9.02
CA ARG A 890 12.12 -1.18 -9.69
C ARG A 890 12.80 -0.15 -10.60
N ALA A 891 13.90 0.46 -10.14
CA ALA A 891 14.63 1.47 -10.90
C ALA A 891 15.22 0.97 -12.23
N ASP A 892 15.48 -0.34 -12.38
CA ASP A 892 15.98 -0.93 -13.63
C ASP A 892 14.95 -1.79 -14.39
N GLY A 893 13.66 -1.65 -14.03
CA GLY A 893 12.58 -2.38 -14.69
C GLY A 893 12.53 -3.86 -14.31
N TYR A 894 12.97 -4.19 -13.09
CA TYR A 894 13.00 -5.53 -12.52
C TYR A 894 13.87 -6.51 -13.31
N ARG A 895 15.02 -6.05 -13.83
CA ARG A 895 15.83 -6.81 -14.80
C ARG A 895 16.19 -8.22 -14.33
N TRP A 896 16.59 -8.38 -13.06
CA TRP A 896 16.94 -9.68 -12.50
C TRP A 896 15.75 -10.65 -12.51
N TRP A 897 14.57 -10.18 -12.10
CA TRP A 897 13.34 -10.98 -12.11
C TRP A 897 12.84 -11.27 -13.51
N MET A 898 12.98 -10.35 -14.47
CA MET A 898 12.62 -10.62 -15.87
C MET A 898 13.45 -11.77 -16.44
N ARG A 899 14.77 -11.79 -16.17
CA ARG A 899 15.62 -12.94 -16.55
C ARG A 899 15.19 -14.21 -15.83
N ARG A 900 14.83 -14.13 -14.54
CA ARG A 900 14.36 -15.28 -13.77
C ARG A 900 13.06 -15.87 -14.33
N PHE A 901 12.08 -15.03 -14.66
CA PHE A 901 10.84 -15.46 -15.32
C PHE A 901 11.11 -16.05 -16.70
N LYS A 902 11.93 -15.38 -17.52
CA LYS A 902 12.35 -15.92 -18.83
C LYS A 902 12.92 -17.32 -18.68
N ARG A 903 13.80 -17.52 -17.71
CA ARG A 903 14.39 -18.82 -17.41
C ARG A 903 13.36 -19.85 -16.95
N ALA A 904 12.47 -19.48 -16.03
CA ALA A 904 11.42 -20.37 -15.55
C ALA A 904 10.47 -20.81 -16.69
N PHE A 905 10.09 -19.91 -17.60
CA PHE A 905 9.23 -20.22 -18.74
C PHE A 905 9.94 -21.05 -19.83
N GLN A 906 11.27 -21.02 -19.88
CA GLN A 906 12.07 -21.98 -20.68
C GLN A 906 12.08 -23.38 -20.06
N LEU A 907 12.04 -23.48 -18.72
CA LEU A 907 12.06 -24.76 -18.02
C LEU A 907 10.68 -25.42 -17.96
N TYR A 908 9.60 -24.64 -17.81
CA TYR A 908 8.29 -25.18 -17.46
C TYR A 908 7.16 -24.69 -18.37
N ASP A 909 6.06 -25.43 -18.40
CA ASP A 909 4.84 -25.01 -19.11
C ASP A 909 3.99 -24.06 -18.26
N TYR A 910 4.02 -24.26 -16.94
CA TYR A 910 3.50 -23.37 -15.89
C TYR A 910 4.46 -23.30 -14.70
N VAL A 911 4.41 -22.21 -13.94
CA VAL A 911 5.30 -21.96 -12.80
C VAL A 911 4.46 -21.66 -11.56
N ARG A 912 4.58 -22.48 -10.53
CA ARG A 912 4.09 -22.16 -9.18
C ARG A 912 5.08 -21.22 -8.51
N LEU A 913 4.64 -20.00 -8.20
CA LEU A 913 5.39 -19.06 -7.39
C LEU A 913 5.18 -19.40 -5.93
N ASP A 914 6.23 -19.94 -5.33
CA ASP A 914 6.27 -20.24 -3.90
C ASP A 914 6.21 -18.94 -3.07
N HIS A 915 5.55 -19.01 -1.92
CA HIS A 915 5.38 -17.90 -0.99
C HIS A 915 4.90 -16.60 -1.67
N PHE A 916 3.82 -16.68 -2.44
CA PHE A 916 3.32 -15.56 -3.25
C PHE A 916 3.00 -14.31 -2.41
N LEU A 917 2.70 -14.50 -1.13
CA LEU A 917 2.48 -13.43 -0.16
C LEU A 917 3.62 -12.40 -0.16
N GLY A 918 4.88 -12.86 -0.33
CA GLY A 918 6.04 -11.99 -0.31
C GLY A 918 6.13 -11.00 -1.48
N PHE A 919 5.35 -11.19 -2.56
CA PHE A 919 5.22 -10.19 -3.62
C PHE A 919 4.32 -9.01 -3.19
N SER A 920 3.39 -9.23 -2.26
CA SER A 920 2.60 -8.17 -1.62
C SER A 920 3.34 -7.60 -0.41
N SER A 921 3.74 -8.47 0.52
CA SER A 921 4.41 -8.09 1.76
C SER A 921 5.31 -9.21 2.24
N TYR A 922 6.54 -8.88 2.62
CA TYR A 922 7.52 -9.84 3.13
C TYR A 922 8.00 -9.49 4.53
N TYR A 923 8.34 -10.52 5.31
CA TYR A 923 8.89 -10.33 6.65
C TYR A 923 10.41 -10.40 6.61
N CYS A 924 11.06 -9.35 7.13
CA CYS A 924 12.50 -9.20 7.14
C CYS A 924 13.02 -9.16 8.57
N ILE A 925 13.94 -10.06 8.89
CA ILE A 925 14.60 -10.21 10.18
C ILE A 925 16.02 -9.65 10.07
N PRO A 926 16.40 -8.59 10.80
CA PRO A 926 17.75 -8.06 10.76
C PRO A 926 18.79 -9.11 11.17
N ASN A 927 20.01 -9.00 10.66
CA ASN A 927 21.09 -9.93 11.01
C ASN A 927 21.31 -10.02 12.53
N GLY A 928 21.47 -11.24 13.06
CA GLY A 928 21.67 -11.52 14.48
C GLY A 928 20.43 -11.34 15.37
N LYS A 929 19.23 -11.21 14.79
CA LYS A 929 17.96 -11.06 15.51
C LYS A 929 17.09 -12.32 15.39
N THR A 930 16.12 -12.44 16.30
CA THR A 930 15.12 -13.52 16.27
C THR A 930 13.92 -13.15 15.39
N PRO A 931 13.08 -14.11 14.97
CA PRO A 931 11.87 -13.82 14.20
C PRO A 931 10.92 -12.84 14.89
N LEU A 932 10.86 -12.83 16.23
CA LEU A 932 10.11 -11.84 17.03
C LEU A 932 10.55 -10.37 16.81
N GLN A 933 11.76 -10.16 16.31
CA GLN A 933 12.36 -8.85 16.10
C GLN A 933 12.43 -8.46 14.62
N GLY A 934 11.75 -9.22 13.74
CA GLY A 934 11.58 -8.85 12.35
C GLY A 934 10.49 -7.80 12.14
N SER A 935 10.30 -7.39 10.89
CA SER A 935 9.25 -6.44 10.51
C SER A 935 8.73 -6.75 9.12
N TRP A 936 7.46 -6.43 8.89
CA TRP A 936 6.83 -6.52 7.57
C TRP A 936 7.29 -5.36 6.69
N TYR A 937 7.54 -5.63 5.42
CA TYR A 937 7.85 -4.65 4.38
C TYR A 937 6.99 -4.94 3.15
N PHE A 938 6.80 -3.94 2.30
CA PHE A 938 6.03 -4.09 1.06
C PHE A 938 6.89 -4.69 -0.06
N GLY A 939 6.35 -5.71 -0.72
CA GLY A 939 6.93 -6.28 -1.92
C GLY A 939 6.74 -5.39 -3.16
N PRO A 940 7.05 -5.88 -4.36
CA PRO A 940 6.94 -5.13 -5.60
C PRO A 940 5.48 -4.88 -6.02
N GLY A 941 4.51 -5.63 -5.48
CA GLY A 941 3.10 -5.53 -5.85
C GLY A 941 2.85 -5.93 -7.31
N ILE A 942 1.82 -5.31 -7.91
CA ILE A 942 1.35 -5.61 -9.27
C ILE A 942 2.35 -5.18 -10.37
N ASP A 943 3.22 -4.20 -10.07
CA ASP A 943 4.14 -3.61 -11.05
C ASP A 943 5.09 -4.64 -11.68
N LEU A 944 5.60 -5.57 -10.87
CA LEU A 944 6.47 -6.64 -11.34
C LEU A 944 5.77 -7.51 -12.40
N PHE A 945 4.50 -7.85 -12.16
CA PHE A 945 3.74 -8.73 -13.05
C PHE A 945 3.21 -8.00 -14.28
N LYS A 946 2.85 -6.71 -14.16
CA LYS A 946 2.57 -5.87 -15.33
C LYS A 946 3.78 -5.78 -16.25
N ARG A 947 4.97 -5.57 -15.69
CA ARG A 947 6.23 -5.57 -16.46
C ARG A 947 6.50 -6.92 -17.12
N ALA A 948 6.31 -8.02 -16.39
CA ALA A 948 6.45 -9.36 -16.96
C ALA A 948 5.46 -9.61 -18.12
N TYR A 949 4.20 -9.19 -17.97
CA TYR A 949 3.18 -9.35 -19.00
C TYR A 949 3.53 -8.55 -20.27
N GLN A 950 4.04 -7.33 -20.12
CA GLN A 950 4.51 -6.52 -21.25
C GLN A 950 5.67 -7.20 -22.02
N GLU A 951 6.50 -7.97 -21.33
CA GLU A 951 7.67 -8.64 -21.94
C GLU A 951 7.33 -10.02 -22.53
N PHE A 952 6.47 -10.81 -21.86
CA PHE A 952 6.22 -12.22 -22.17
C PHE A 952 4.79 -12.51 -22.66
N GLY A 953 3.86 -11.54 -22.58
CA GLY A 953 2.44 -11.76 -22.79
C GLY A 953 1.78 -12.49 -21.60
N PRO A 954 0.69 -13.25 -21.82
CA PRO A 954 0.02 -14.01 -20.77
C PRO A 954 0.98 -14.90 -19.98
N LEU A 955 0.96 -14.74 -18.66
CA LEU A 955 1.94 -15.33 -17.76
C LEU A 955 1.46 -16.72 -17.30
N PRO A 956 2.27 -17.77 -17.52
CA PRO A 956 1.93 -19.13 -17.10
C PRO A 956 2.23 -19.35 -15.63
N VAL A 957 1.57 -18.60 -14.75
CA VAL A 957 1.88 -18.52 -13.32
C VAL A 957 0.71 -19.04 -12.48
N VAL A 958 1.04 -19.79 -11.43
CA VAL A 958 0.16 -20.19 -10.32
C VAL A 958 0.68 -19.54 -9.05
N ALA A 959 -0.20 -18.97 -8.23
CA ALA A 959 0.16 -18.33 -6.98
C ALA A 959 0.00 -19.31 -5.80
N GLU A 960 1.07 -19.57 -5.06
CA GLU A 960 0.91 -20.17 -3.73
C GLU A 960 0.46 -19.11 -2.72
N ASP A 961 -0.84 -18.97 -2.54
CA ASP A 961 -1.47 -18.03 -1.60
C ASP A 961 -1.87 -18.71 -0.28
N LEU A 962 -0.98 -19.54 0.28
CA LEU A 962 -1.20 -20.25 1.55
C LEU A 962 -0.70 -19.43 2.77
N GLY A 963 -1.28 -19.69 3.94
CA GLY A 963 -0.93 -19.03 5.20
C GLY A 963 -1.89 -17.91 5.61
N THR A 964 -1.38 -16.86 6.28
CA THR A 964 -2.21 -15.70 6.69
C THR A 964 -2.44 -14.77 5.49
N VAL A 965 -3.48 -15.06 4.73
CA VAL A 965 -3.85 -14.27 3.54
C VAL A 965 -4.51 -12.96 3.96
N THR A 966 -3.79 -11.85 3.80
CA THR A 966 -4.31 -10.50 4.05
C THR A 966 -5.16 -9.99 2.88
N PRO A 967 -6.01 -8.96 3.09
CA PRO A 967 -6.76 -8.34 2.00
C PRO A 967 -5.90 -7.88 0.82
N ALA A 968 -4.65 -7.45 1.07
CA ALA A 968 -3.72 -7.02 0.04
C ALA A 968 -3.23 -8.16 -0.86
N VAL A 969 -3.04 -9.37 -0.31
CA VAL A 969 -2.69 -10.56 -1.08
C VAL A 969 -3.85 -10.97 -1.96
N ARG A 970 -5.09 -10.94 -1.42
CA ARG A 970 -6.30 -11.20 -2.20
C ARG A 970 -6.45 -10.19 -3.34
N ALA A 971 -6.21 -8.91 -3.06
CA ALA A 971 -6.21 -7.87 -4.08
C ALA A 971 -5.14 -8.12 -5.16
N LEU A 972 -3.94 -8.60 -4.79
CA LEU A 972 -2.90 -8.92 -5.77
C LEU A 972 -3.28 -10.13 -6.65
N VAL A 973 -3.80 -11.21 -6.07
CA VAL A 973 -4.32 -12.38 -6.81
C VAL A 973 -5.49 -11.96 -7.73
N SER A 974 -6.41 -11.16 -7.19
CA SER A 974 -7.54 -10.56 -7.90
C SER A 974 -7.09 -9.54 -8.98
N ALA A 975 -5.89 -8.98 -8.91
CA ALA A 975 -5.36 -8.11 -9.96
C ALA A 975 -4.57 -8.89 -11.03
N THR A 976 -3.91 -9.99 -10.68
CA THR A 976 -3.11 -10.79 -11.63
C THR A 976 -3.93 -11.83 -12.39
N GLY A 977 -4.91 -12.43 -11.73
CA GLY A 977 -5.66 -13.58 -12.28
C GLY A 977 -4.92 -14.90 -12.16
N PHE A 978 -3.83 -14.93 -11.38
CA PHE A 978 -3.12 -16.19 -11.13
C PHE A 978 -3.99 -17.10 -10.27
N PRO A 979 -4.18 -18.37 -10.65
CA PRO A 979 -4.92 -19.28 -9.81
C PRO A 979 -4.17 -19.49 -8.50
N GLY A 980 -4.90 -19.38 -7.40
CA GLY A 980 -4.42 -19.68 -6.05
C GLY A 980 -4.35 -21.18 -5.79
N MET A 981 -4.02 -21.55 -4.55
CA MET A 981 -4.03 -22.94 -4.07
C MET A 981 -5.06 -23.12 -2.94
N ASP A 982 -5.85 -24.19 -3.03
CA ASP A 982 -6.75 -24.65 -1.99
C ASP A 982 -6.34 -26.08 -1.60
N VAL A 983 -5.96 -26.27 -0.35
CA VAL A 983 -5.42 -27.55 0.14
C VAL A 983 -6.43 -28.17 1.11
N ALA A 984 -6.87 -29.39 0.81
CA ALA A 984 -7.92 -30.08 1.57
C ALA A 984 -7.63 -30.17 3.08
N GLN A 985 -6.36 -30.34 3.46
CA GLN A 985 -5.93 -30.43 4.86
C GLN A 985 -6.10 -29.12 5.64
N PHE A 986 -6.28 -27.99 4.96
CA PHE A 986 -6.52 -26.67 5.57
C PHE A 986 -7.99 -26.26 5.55
N TYR A 987 -8.87 -27.13 5.02
CA TYR A 987 -10.29 -26.86 4.97
C TYR A 987 -10.89 -26.76 6.38
N GLN A 988 -11.72 -25.74 6.61
CA GLN A 988 -12.31 -25.47 7.94
C GLN A 988 -13.46 -26.43 8.30
N GLY A 989 -14.07 -27.08 7.30
CA GLY A 989 -15.09 -28.12 7.51
C GLY A 989 -14.50 -29.54 7.47
N ASP A 990 -15.36 -30.57 7.42
CA ASP A 990 -14.90 -31.95 7.18
C ASP A 990 -14.83 -32.21 5.65
N PRO A 991 -13.63 -32.21 5.03
CA PRO A 991 -13.49 -32.41 3.59
C PRO A 991 -13.91 -33.82 3.13
N SER A 992 -14.08 -34.78 4.05
CA SER A 992 -14.59 -36.12 3.74
C SER A 992 -16.12 -36.18 3.58
N GLN A 993 -16.82 -35.10 3.95
CA GLN A 993 -18.28 -34.97 3.85
C GLN A 993 -18.67 -33.96 2.75
N SER A 994 -18.00 -32.82 2.71
CA SER A 994 -18.23 -31.76 1.73
C SER A 994 -16.97 -30.93 1.57
N TYR A 995 -16.57 -30.71 0.33
CA TYR A 995 -15.43 -29.85 -0.01
C TYR A 995 -15.83 -28.92 -1.15
N VAL A 996 -15.86 -27.62 -0.86
CA VAL A 996 -16.12 -26.57 -1.86
C VAL A 996 -14.88 -25.67 -1.86
N PRO A 997 -14.03 -25.74 -2.90
CA PRO A 997 -12.85 -24.91 -2.97
C PRO A 997 -13.24 -23.47 -3.24
N ALA A 998 -12.39 -22.52 -2.82
CA ALA A 998 -12.52 -21.15 -3.28
C ALA A 998 -12.38 -21.10 -4.82
N THR A 999 -13.09 -20.18 -5.46
CA THR A 999 -13.04 -20.03 -6.92
C THR A 999 -11.69 -19.60 -7.43
N GLN A 1000 -11.45 -19.90 -8.70
CA GLN A 1000 -10.19 -19.62 -9.39
C GLN A 1000 -8.96 -20.21 -8.67
N LYS A 1001 -9.14 -21.19 -7.77
CA LYS A 1001 -8.06 -21.93 -7.13
C LYS A 1001 -7.86 -23.30 -7.76
N MET A 1002 -6.60 -23.74 -7.71
CA MET A 1002 -6.23 -25.13 -7.91
C MET A 1002 -6.45 -25.91 -6.62
N VAL A 1003 -7.04 -27.10 -6.74
CA VAL A 1003 -7.29 -27.97 -5.58
C VAL A 1003 -6.11 -28.92 -5.38
N TYR A 1004 -5.71 -29.12 -4.13
CA TYR A 1004 -4.67 -30.05 -3.71
C TYR A 1004 -5.18 -30.96 -2.59
N THR A 1005 -4.99 -32.27 -2.70
CA THR A 1005 -5.23 -33.18 -1.56
C THR A 1005 -4.16 -33.00 -0.48
N SER A 1006 -2.92 -32.88 -0.92
CA SER A 1006 -1.73 -32.59 -0.11
C SER A 1006 -0.68 -31.88 -0.98
N THR A 1007 0.32 -31.31 -0.32
CA THR A 1007 1.49 -30.67 -0.94
C THR A 1007 2.78 -31.38 -0.50
N HIS A 1008 3.94 -30.92 -0.97
CA HIS A 1008 5.22 -31.44 -0.51
C HIS A 1008 5.54 -31.09 0.96
N ASP A 1009 4.91 -30.04 1.51
CA ASP A 1009 5.13 -29.53 2.88
C ASP A 1009 4.13 -30.06 3.92
N THR A 1010 2.97 -30.54 3.47
CA THR A 1010 1.94 -31.09 4.35
C THR A 1010 2.22 -32.56 4.70
N ASN A 1011 1.42 -33.12 5.61
CA ASN A 1011 1.43 -34.57 5.81
C ASN A 1011 0.89 -35.28 4.54
N THR A 1012 1.16 -36.57 4.37
CA THR A 1012 0.42 -37.35 3.37
C THR A 1012 -1.05 -37.37 3.75
N LEU A 1013 -1.96 -37.55 2.78
CA LEU A 1013 -3.39 -37.51 3.06
C LEU A 1013 -3.79 -38.58 4.08
N LEU A 1014 -3.24 -39.80 3.96
CA LEU A 1014 -3.52 -40.87 4.92
C LEU A 1014 -2.97 -40.56 6.31
N GLY A 1015 -1.73 -40.04 6.40
CA GLY A 1015 -1.13 -39.64 7.67
C GLY A 1015 -1.93 -38.53 8.36
N TRP A 1016 -2.36 -37.52 7.59
CA TRP A 1016 -3.23 -36.45 8.07
C TRP A 1016 -4.58 -36.99 8.56
N VAL A 1017 -5.23 -37.88 7.81
CA VAL A 1017 -6.51 -38.48 8.23
C VAL A 1017 -6.37 -39.27 9.54
N ARG A 1018 -5.28 -40.04 9.69
CA ARG A 1018 -4.99 -40.76 10.94
C ARG A 1018 -4.90 -39.82 12.13
N GLU A 1019 -4.12 -38.76 11.99
CA GLU A 1019 -3.90 -37.77 13.03
C GLU A 1019 -5.18 -36.97 13.34
N HIS A 1020 -5.80 -36.39 12.32
CA HIS A 1020 -6.92 -35.46 12.45
C HIS A 1020 -8.20 -36.12 12.98
N TYR A 1021 -8.49 -37.35 12.57
CA TYR A 1021 -9.69 -38.08 13.01
C TYR A 1021 -9.41 -39.10 14.13
N GLY A 1022 -8.19 -39.13 14.68
CA GLY A 1022 -7.83 -40.03 15.78
C GLY A 1022 -7.86 -41.51 15.39
N LEU A 1023 -7.48 -41.84 14.15
CA LEU A 1023 -7.42 -43.21 13.61
C LEU A 1023 -6.00 -43.80 13.71
N THR A 1024 -5.15 -43.22 14.55
CA THR A 1024 -3.82 -43.77 14.86
C THR A 1024 -3.95 -44.86 15.92
N PRO A 1025 -3.45 -46.10 15.67
CA PRO A 1025 -3.47 -47.16 16.66
C PRO A 1025 -2.69 -46.79 17.93
N ALA A 1026 -3.24 -47.10 19.10
CA ALA A 1026 -2.54 -46.92 20.37
C ALA A 1026 -1.34 -47.88 20.49
N ALA A 1027 -0.33 -47.51 21.26
CA ALA A 1027 0.81 -48.39 21.54
C ALA A 1027 0.32 -49.68 22.22
N GLY A 1028 0.54 -50.83 21.56
CA GLY A 1028 0.07 -52.15 22.04
C GLY A 1028 -1.34 -52.55 21.59
N ALA A 1029 -1.94 -51.84 20.62
CA ALA A 1029 -3.18 -52.25 19.97
C ALA A 1029 -3.08 -53.66 19.36
N SER A 1030 -4.21 -54.38 19.31
CA SER A 1030 -4.26 -55.69 18.66
C SER A 1030 -4.09 -55.57 17.14
N GLU A 1031 -3.62 -56.63 16.48
CA GLU A 1031 -3.47 -56.66 15.03
C GLU A 1031 -4.80 -56.36 14.30
N GLU A 1032 -5.92 -56.89 14.82
CA GLU A 1032 -7.27 -56.60 14.31
C GLU A 1032 -7.65 -55.12 14.42
N GLU A 1033 -7.26 -54.46 15.52
CA GLU A 1033 -7.52 -53.04 15.71
C GLU A 1033 -6.66 -52.17 14.77
N VAL A 1034 -5.39 -52.54 14.59
CA VAL A 1034 -4.48 -51.86 13.65
C VAL A 1034 -5.03 -51.93 12.22
N VAL A 1035 -5.48 -53.10 11.77
CA VAL A 1035 -6.07 -53.29 10.44
C VAL A 1035 -7.37 -52.49 10.31
N ARG A 1036 -8.28 -52.59 11.28
CA ARG A 1036 -9.56 -51.87 11.25
C ARG A 1036 -9.37 -50.35 11.15
N LEU A 1037 -8.51 -49.78 11.98
CA LEU A 1037 -8.24 -48.33 11.98
C LEU A 1037 -7.55 -47.88 10.69
N HIS A 1038 -6.67 -48.70 10.13
CA HIS A 1038 -6.06 -48.42 8.84
C HIS A 1038 -7.08 -48.42 7.71
N ASP A 1039 -7.93 -49.44 7.61
CA ASP A 1039 -8.98 -49.53 6.59
C ASP A 1039 -9.96 -48.35 6.68
N GLU A 1040 -10.31 -47.94 7.91
CA GLU A 1040 -11.16 -46.77 8.14
C GLU A 1040 -10.47 -45.46 7.70
N ALA A 1041 -9.18 -45.31 8.00
CA ALA A 1041 -8.39 -44.15 7.57
C ALA A 1041 -8.26 -44.09 6.04
N VAL A 1042 -8.01 -45.23 5.38
CA VAL A 1042 -7.95 -45.34 3.92
C VAL A 1042 -9.30 -44.95 3.29
N ALA A 1043 -10.41 -45.52 3.77
CA ALA A 1043 -11.73 -45.21 3.26
C ALA A 1043 -12.09 -43.72 3.42
N LYS A 1044 -11.60 -43.06 4.47
CA LYS A 1044 -11.80 -41.64 4.70
C LYS A 1044 -10.87 -40.77 3.83
N ALA A 1045 -9.61 -41.17 3.63
CA ALA A 1045 -8.70 -40.51 2.71
C ALA A 1045 -9.23 -40.56 1.26
N ASP A 1046 -9.74 -41.71 0.81
CA ASP A 1046 -10.36 -41.85 -0.51
C ASP A 1046 -11.55 -40.90 -0.67
N ARG A 1047 -12.42 -40.78 0.35
CA ARG A 1047 -13.54 -39.80 0.32
C ARG A 1047 -13.07 -38.36 0.19
N VAL A 1048 -12.00 -37.98 0.89
CA VAL A 1048 -11.41 -36.62 0.75
C VAL A 1048 -10.87 -36.41 -0.65
N MET A 1049 -10.15 -37.39 -1.20
CA MET A 1049 -9.61 -37.34 -2.56
C MET A 1049 -10.72 -37.22 -3.61
N ASP A 1050 -11.75 -38.05 -3.52
CA ASP A 1050 -12.93 -38.00 -4.40
C ASP A 1050 -13.63 -36.64 -4.31
N ALA A 1051 -13.80 -36.10 -3.10
CA ALA A 1051 -14.41 -34.78 -2.90
C ALA A 1051 -13.58 -33.67 -3.56
N CYS A 1052 -12.24 -33.71 -3.46
CA CYS A 1052 -11.33 -32.76 -4.09
C CYS A 1052 -11.40 -32.83 -5.63
N LEU A 1053 -11.37 -34.04 -6.18
CA LEU A 1053 -11.37 -34.26 -7.63
C LEU A 1053 -12.74 -33.94 -8.25
N SER A 1054 -13.84 -34.13 -7.53
CA SER A 1054 -15.20 -33.87 -8.01
C SER A 1054 -15.59 -32.38 -8.07
N THR A 1055 -14.69 -31.48 -7.65
CA THR A 1055 -14.94 -30.03 -7.65
C THR A 1055 -15.02 -29.44 -9.06
N ASN A 1056 -15.55 -28.22 -9.15
CA ASN A 1056 -15.56 -27.44 -10.39
C ASN A 1056 -14.23 -26.74 -10.70
N ALA A 1057 -13.20 -26.85 -9.85
CA ALA A 1057 -11.87 -26.28 -10.12
C ALA A 1057 -11.29 -26.81 -11.44
N ASP A 1058 -10.66 -25.93 -12.22
CA ASP A 1058 -10.07 -26.32 -13.51
C ASP A 1058 -8.96 -27.37 -13.30
N VAL A 1059 -8.07 -27.16 -12.34
CA VAL A 1059 -6.97 -28.09 -12.07
C VAL A 1059 -7.08 -28.67 -10.65
N ALA A 1060 -6.92 -29.99 -10.54
CA ALA A 1060 -6.82 -30.70 -9.27
C ALA A 1060 -5.53 -31.53 -9.22
N MET A 1061 -4.83 -31.46 -8.11
CA MET A 1061 -3.50 -32.01 -7.90
C MET A 1061 -3.52 -33.01 -6.73
N VAL A 1062 -2.88 -34.15 -6.92
CA VAL A 1062 -2.64 -35.15 -5.88
C VAL A 1062 -1.15 -35.41 -5.73
N THR A 1063 -0.65 -35.74 -4.54
CA THR A 1063 0.74 -36.23 -4.43
C THR A 1063 0.80 -37.70 -4.84
N LEU A 1064 1.96 -38.15 -5.31
CA LEU A 1064 2.14 -39.56 -5.66
C LEU A 1064 1.94 -40.48 -4.43
N GLN A 1065 2.31 -40.00 -3.24
CA GLN A 1065 2.06 -40.71 -1.98
C GLN A 1065 0.58 -40.92 -1.69
N ASP A 1066 -0.27 -39.93 -2.00
CA ASP A 1066 -1.71 -40.04 -1.80
C ASP A 1066 -2.31 -41.10 -2.73
N VAL A 1067 -1.86 -41.14 -4.00
CA VAL A 1067 -2.29 -42.17 -4.99
C VAL A 1067 -1.95 -43.58 -4.49
N PHE A 1068 -0.81 -43.72 -3.80
CA PHE A 1068 -0.38 -44.99 -3.21
C PHE A 1068 -0.97 -45.26 -1.83
N ARG A 1069 -1.71 -44.32 -1.25
CA ARG A 1069 -2.25 -44.37 0.12
C ARG A 1069 -1.14 -44.57 1.16
N LEU A 1070 -0.03 -43.86 1.01
CA LEU A 1070 1.10 -43.92 1.94
C LEU A 1070 0.91 -43.02 3.15
N ASP A 1071 1.45 -43.44 4.27
CA ASP A 1071 1.34 -42.73 5.55
C ASP A 1071 2.46 -41.71 5.80
N GLU A 1072 2.45 -41.10 6.98
CA GLU A 1072 3.32 -39.99 7.37
C GLU A 1072 4.83 -40.29 7.29
N ASN A 1073 5.24 -41.56 7.22
CA ASN A 1073 6.63 -41.96 7.08
C ASN A 1073 7.18 -41.75 5.66
N HIS A 1074 6.32 -41.39 4.71
CA HIS A 1074 6.62 -41.25 3.29
C HIS A 1074 6.63 -39.80 2.80
N ARG A 1075 6.73 -38.84 3.74
CA ARG A 1075 6.79 -37.40 3.43
C ARG A 1075 8.06 -37.07 2.64
N MET A 1076 7.92 -36.18 1.65
CA MET A 1076 9.08 -35.59 0.95
C MET A 1076 9.79 -34.54 1.80
N ASN A 1077 9.02 -33.70 2.51
CA ASN A 1077 9.53 -32.63 3.33
C ASN A 1077 8.79 -32.53 4.68
N VAL A 1078 9.54 -32.19 5.71
CA VAL A 1078 9.05 -31.74 7.01
C VAL A 1078 9.58 -30.32 7.21
N PRO A 1079 8.71 -29.30 7.08
CA PRO A 1079 9.09 -27.91 7.26
C PRO A 1079 9.80 -27.67 8.60
N GLY A 1080 10.86 -26.84 8.58
CA GLY A 1080 11.65 -26.51 9.77
C GLY A 1080 12.72 -27.54 10.17
N VAL A 1081 12.84 -28.66 9.47
CA VAL A 1081 13.88 -29.68 9.71
C VAL A 1081 14.97 -29.58 8.63
N ALA A 1082 16.24 -29.56 9.04
CA ALA A 1082 17.37 -29.40 8.11
C ALA A 1082 17.84 -30.72 7.46
N THR A 1083 17.65 -31.87 8.12
CA THR A 1083 18.19 -33.16 7.69
C THR A 1083 17.09 -34.21 7.54
N GLY A 1084 17.20 -35.09 6.55
CA GLY A 1084 16.28 -36.20 6.33
C GLY A 1084 15.19 -35.92 5.28
N ASN A 1085 15.05 -34.67 4.85
CA ASN A 1085 14.14 -34.27 3.77
C ASN A 1085 14.67 -34.70 2.39
N TRP A 1086 13.78 -34.71 1.40
CA TRP A 1086 14.07 -34.93 -0.03
C TRP A 1086 14.63 -36.31 -0.39
N SER A 1087 14.46 -37.28 0.52
CA SER A 1087 15.04 -38.64 0.39
C SER A 1087 14.03 -39.71 -0.05
N TRP A 1088 12.73 -39.43 -0.01
CA TRP A 1088 11.68 -40.39 -0.37
C TRP A 1088 11.73 -40.76 -1.86
N GLN A 1089 11.63 -42.06 -2.14
CA GLN A 1089 11.58 -42.66 -3.48
C GLN A 1089 10.37 -43.58 -3.59
N ALA A 1090 9.65 -43.48 -4.70
CA ALA A 1090 8.56 -44.37 -5.05
C ALA A 1090 9.09 -45.76 -5.45
N ASP A 1091 8.34 -46.80 -5.10
CA ASP A 1091 8.57 -48.16 -5.58
C ASP A 1091 8.01 -48.31 -7.01
N GLN A 1092 8.74 -49.03 -7.86
CA GLN A 1092 8.27 -49.36 -9.20
C GLN A 1092 7.01 -50.23 -9.16
N GLU A 1093 6.95 -51.19 -8.25
CA GLU A 1093 5.80 -52.09 -8.12
C GLU A 1093 4.54 -51.30 -7.71
N ALA A 1094 4.69 -50.26 -6.89
CA ALA A 1094 3.59 -49.38 -6.50
C ALA A 1094 3.10 -48.49 -7.67
N ILE A 1095 3.99 -48.00 -8.53
CA ILE A 1095 3.61 -47.29 -9.77
C ILE A 1095 2.80 -48.22 -10.67
N ASP A 1096 3.31 -49.43 -10.93
CA ASP A 1096 2.67 -50.36 -11.85
C ASP A 1096 1.29 -50.80 -11.31
N ALA A 1097 1.15 -51.00 -9.99
CA ALA A 1097 -0.09 -51.41 -9.34
C ALA A 1097 -1.16 -50.31 -9.25
N SER A 1098 -0.79 -49.03 -9.36
CA SER A 1098 -1.71 -47.90 -9.18
C SER A 1098 -2.22 -47.30 -10.49
N GLN A 1099 -1.75 -47.77 -11.65
CA GLN A 1099 -2.12 -47.23 -12.96
C GLN A 1099 -3.64 -47.19 -13.20
N ASP A 1100 -4.33 -48.31 -12.97
CA ASP A 1100 -5.78 -48.40 -13.14
C ASP A 1100 -6.53 -47.52 -12.13
N HIS A 1101 -6.03 -47.43 -10.89
CA HIS A 1101 -6.62 -46.56 -9.87
C HIS A 1101 -6.50 -45.08 -10.25
N LEU A 1102 -5.32 -44.66 -10.69
CA LEU A 1102 -5.06 -43.29 -11.12
C LEU A 1102 -5.92 -42.90 -12.32
N ARG A 1103 -6.13 -43.83 -13.26
CA ARG A 1103 -7.06 -43.65 -14.39
C ARG A 1103 -8.50 -43.52 -13.95
N ASP A 1104 -8.95 -44.40 -13.07
CA ASP A 1104 -10.31 -44.40 -12.53
C ASP A 1104 -10.64 -43.08 -11.80
N LEU A 1105 -9.67 -42.52 -11.05
CA LEU A 1105 -9.79 -41.20 -10.43
C LEU A 1105 -10.02 -40.08 -11.47
N ALA A 1106 -9.28 -40.10 -12.58
CA ALA A 1106 -9.42 -39.10 -13.66
C ALA A 1106 -10.74 -39.27 -14.44
N GLU A 1107 -11.15 -40.51 -14.75
CA GLU A 1107 -12.40 -40.81 -15.46
C GLU A 1107 -13.62 -40.41 -14.64
N LYS A 1108 -13.69 -40.82 -13.36
CA LYS A 1108 -14.82 -40.50 -12.47
C LYS A 1108 -14.99 -39.01 -12.21
N SER A 1109 -13.90 -38.26 -12.20
CA SER A 1109 -13.93 -36.81 -11.98
C SER A 1109 -14.10 -35.98 -13.25
N GLY A 1110 -14.13 -36.60 -14.43
CA GLY A 1110 -14.25 -35.90 -15.72
C GLY A 1110 -13.05 -35.00 -16.03
N ARG A 1111 -11.83 -35.48 -15.77
CA ARG A 1111 -10.58 -34.71 -15.83
C ARG A 1111 -9.51 -35.27 -16.79
N ILE A 1112 -9.91 -36.11 -17.76
CA ILE A 1112 -9.06 -36.61 -18.85
C ILE A 1112 -8.88 -35.56 -19.96
#